data_AF-A0A9D8SXE2-F1
#
_entry.id   AF-A0A9D8SXE2-F1
#
_cell.length_a   1.000
_cell.length_b   1.000
_cell.length_c   1.000
_cell.angle_alpha   90.00
_cell.angle_beta   90.00
_cell.angle_gamma   90.00
#
_symmetry.space_group_name_H-M   'P 1'
#
loop_
_entity.id
_entity.type
_entity.pdbx_description
1 polymer ?
#
loop_
_entity_poly.entity_id
_entity_poly.type
_entity_poly.pdbx_seq_one_letter_code
_entity_poly.pdbx_strand_id
1 'polypeptide(L)'
;MKFKSLLLMLLAFSLAFVACEEPAPVDEVKDPTATITVGEATESTIAFSITSTDAESVAWIVVESAEGTPTATEVLNNGTAAEANKTVGCFVEELKAATEYTIVVAAKNAKAVVKAEAKMTTKQSGEEPTPPTPGEEFDVEFKAQDIHIEYYGDQYSEAYNYYVILSDVGVELSDTQMSFKDNGTYYLIDLYAADSAENNDYTVPSGKYKAASTSAAGTFGLGDYGAGLEIVNGTPTYYIYADGEVVVSEDKIVATITMEDGKKHQITFEGSLYFGSSDVPTPPGDEFSATHTATKWLWGGSSSYGNKYAVMGDNFSIDVHFPTKYATQTYLEQQAYIWTSTTWFGYNSFENEFTTRSFKVEGTDVAVDAGTAVVEAEGDEYHIELTLEGRDGFKYMIEYNGKLNDAGDVEDDNSPVAFTYMSNGTYSSSLWCYEYKLKNDKGDAMTLYINDTQGNETNIYTDDSFIWTTRDYCYYAGDFSTYGISVGGVSYEAISGTMDLESDDAGTIAFTMELNFSNGTSRTFTFDGKIGQENNSGEVTKLATPSVSGIVSGNAATISWQEITGAKDYTVTLNGTEVKTVETAYITFQGLEYSTTYTVSVVANPADSSVNSASDAGTATFTTEADPNEGGNEGGNTGESFENWVFDATLNMGAKTITVTDGSHTVEFTLNEVGGGKFYIFDNGVLNITKVKVNGVETTDASGTVDMSSNSSYYIVLDCYINGVHYTGTSNNPVV
;
A
#
# COMPACT_ATOMS: atom_id res chain seq x y z
N MET A 1 -85.51 54.47 -63.41
CA MET A 1 -85.55 53.05 -63.82
C MET A 1 -84.23 52.41 -63.40
N LYS A 2 -84.07 51.35 -62.60
CA LYS A 2 -84.88 50.56 -61.65
C LYS A 2 -83.85 49.99 -60.63
N PHE A 3 -84.12 50.14 -59.31
CA PHE A 3 -83.77 49.34 -58.09
C PHE A 3 -82.51 48.43 -58.08
N LYS A 4 -81.68 48.26 -57.03
CA LYS A 4 -81.55 48.64 -55.58
C LYS A 4 -80.12 48.16 -55.17
N SER A 5 -79.21 48.98 -54.63
CA SER A 5 -78.93 49.32 -53.21
C SER A 5 -78.10 48.31 -52.39
N LEU A 6 -77.17 48.88 -51.59
CA LEU A 6 -76.47 48.43 -50.36
C LEU A 6 -75.11 47.70 -50.57
N LEU A 7 -73.94 48.11 -50.03
CA LEU A 7 -73.57 49.25 -49.16
C LEU A 7 -72.02 49.30 -48.97
N LEU A 8 -71.46 50.52 -48.99
CA LEU A 8 -70.27 51.14 -48.34
C LEU A 8 -68.95 50.36 -48.06
N MET A 9 -67.76 50.97 -47.91
CA MET A 9 -67.13 52.28 -48.23
C MET A 9 -65.75 52.32 -47.49
N LEU A 10 -64.82 53.14 -48.00
CA LEU A 10 -63.65 53.79 -47.37
C LEU A 10 -62.26 53.09 -47.30
N LEU A 11 -61.39 53.59 -48.20
CA LEU A 11 -60.09 54.30 -48.01
C LEU A 11 -58.78 53.60 -47.59
N ALA A 12 -57.80 53.72 -48.51
CA ALA A 12 -56.45 54.31 -48.38
C ALA A 12 -55.20 53.48 -47.99
N PHE A 13 -54.21 53.56 -48.92
CA PHE A 13 -52.75 53.59 -48.77
C PHE A 13 -51.98 52.38 -48.22
N SER A 14 -51.26 51.67 -49.10
CA SER A 14 -49.78 51.60 -49.15
C SER A 14 -49.32 50.61 -50.24
N LEU A 15 -48.26 50.97 -50.98
CA LEU A 15 -47.66 50.19 -52.06
C LEU A 15 -46.82 49.02 -51.51
N ALA A 16 -46.94 47.84 -52.13
CA ALA A 16 -45.86 46.89 -52.28
C ALA A 16 -45.97 46.22 -53.66
N PHE A 17 -44.96 46.42 -54.52
CA PHE A 17 -44.77 45.65 -55.74
C PHE A 17 -44.14 44.31 -55.36
N VAL A 18 -44.81 43.20 -55.70
CA VAL A 18 -44.19 41.87 -55.76
C VAL A 18 -43.61 41.73 -57.16
N ALA A 19 -42.28 41.67 -57.26
CA ALA A 19 -41.57 41.28 -58.46
C ALA A 19 -41.57 39.74 -58.57
N CYS A 20 -41.68 39.24 -59.78
CA CYS A 20 -41.67 37.82 -60.13
C CYS A 20 -40.21 37.31 -60.03
N GLU A 21 -39.91 36.40 -59.10
CA GLU A 21 -38.63 35.68 -59.06
C GLU A 21 -38.66 34.50 -60.05
N GLU A 22 -37.59 34.35 -60.85
CA GLU A 22 -37.30 33.13 -61.61
C GLU A 22 -37.04 31.95 -60.65
N PRO A 23 -37.42 30.72 -61.01
CA PRO A 23 -37.08 29.54 -60.20
C PRO A 23 -35.55 29.34 -60.20
N ALA A 24 -34.99 29.21 -59.01
CA ALA A 24 -33.58 28.90 -58.79
C ALA A 24 -33.17 27.60 -59.54
N PRO A 25 -31.92 27.48 -60.02
CA PRO A 25 -31.43 26.26 -60.63
C PRO A 25 -31.49 25.13 -59.59
N VAL A 26 -32.01 23.96 -60.00
CA VAL A 26 -31.96 22.73 -59.20
C VAL A 26 -30.48 22.35 -59.08
N ASP A 27 -29.93 22.35 -57.86
CA ASP A 27 -28.55 21.90 -57.62
C ASP A 27 -28.37 20.50 -58.20
N GLU A 28 -27.52 20.39 -59.23
CA GLU A 28 -27.21 19.10 -59.84
C GLU A 28 -26.38 18.27 -58.85
N VAL A 29 -26.91 17.12 -58.44
CA VAL A 29 -26.19 16.17 -57.58
C VAL A 29 -24.90 15.75 -58.31
N LYS A 30 -23.74 16.08 -57.73
CA LYS A 30 -22.41 15.72 -58.26
C LYS A 30 -22.10 14.25 -58.01
N ASP A 31 -21.17 13.69 -58.77
CA ASP A 31 -20.65 12.36 -58.47
C ASP A 31 -19.75 12.45 -57.22
N PRO A 32 -19.79 11.46 -56.31
CA PRO A 32 -18.91 11.47 -55.16
C PRO A 32 -17.46 11.29 -55.61
N THR A 33 -16.51 11.84 -54.85
CA THR A 33 -15.08 11.64 -55.08
C THR A 33 -14.45 10.94 -53.87
N ALA A 34 -13.40 10.17 -54.14
CA ALA A 34 -12.52 9.60 -53.12
C ALA A 34 -11.11 9.57 -53.68
N THR A 35 -10.14 10.01 -52.90
CA THR A 35 -8.72 9.98 -53.22
C THR A 35 -7.94 9.46 -52.02
N ILE A 36 -6.82 8.80 -52.28
CA ILE A 36 -5.95 8.23 -51.26
C ILE A 36 -4.59 8.89 -51.37
N THR A 37 -4.07 9.37 -50.25
CA THR A 37 -2.68 9.80 -50.12
C THR A 37 -1.97 8.79 -49.22
N VAL A 38 -0.99 8.07 -49.77
CA VAL A 38 -0.20 7.09 -49.01
C VAL A 38 0.75 7.83 -48.06
N GLY A 39 0.85 7.34 -46.83
CA GLY A 39 1.76 7.83 -45.80
C GLY A 39 2.95 6.89 -45.61
N GLU A 40 3.40 6.75 -44.36
CA GLU A 40 4.52 5.89 -43.99
C GLU A 40 4.08 4.44 -43.71
N ALA A 41 5.03 3.52 -43.85
CA ALA A 41 4.88 2.11 -43.48
C ALA A 41 5.98 1.71 -42.49
N THR A 42 5.63 0.90 -41.50
CA THR A 42 6.58 0.22 -40.60
C THR A 42 6.66 -1.27 -40.98
N GLU A 43 7.31 -2.09 -40.16
CA GLU A 43 7.31 -3.55 -40.35
C GLU A 43 5.92 -4.19 -40.16
N SER A 44 5.01 -3.55 -39.43
CA SER A 44 3.70 -4.12 -39.07
C SER A 44 2.53 -3.14 -39.23
N THR A 45 2.78 -1.91 -39.70
CA THR A 45 1.74 -0.88 -39.84
C THR A 45 1.84 -0.11 -41.15
N ILE A 46 0.71 0.45 -41.60
CA ILE A 46 0.66 1.45 -42.69
C ILE A 46 -0.26 2.61 -42.31
N ALA A 47 0.13 3.83 -42.67
CA ALA A 47 -0.66 5.04 -42.53
C ALA A 47 -1.02 5.63 -43.91
N PHE A 48 -2.23 6.16 -44.06
CA PHE A 48 -2.68 6.85 -45.28
C PHE A 48 -3.83 7.80 -44.96
N SER A 49 -4.15 8.72 -45.86
CA SER A 49 -5.32 9.58 -45.72
C SER A 49 -6.30 9.42 -46.88
N ILE A 50 -7.58 9.59 -46.55
CA ILE A 50 -8.70 9.53 -47.50
C ILE A 50 -9.32 10.92 -47.59
N THR A 51 -9.36 11.49 -48.78
CA THR A 51 -10.14 12.72 -49.03
C THR A 51 -11.34 12.39 -49.89
N SER A 52 -12.54 12.78 -49.45
CA SER A 52 -13.79 12.61 -50.20
C SER A 52 -14.55 13.92 -50.36
N THR A 53 -15.38 14.02 -51.40
CA THR A 53 -16.35 15.12 -51.60
C THR A 53 -17.64 14.58 -52.21
N ASP A 54 -18.74 15.31 -52.01
CA ASP A 54 -20.08 14.99 -52.51
C ASP A 54 -20.54 13.54 -52.17
N ALA A 55 -20.05 12.97 -51.07
CA ALA A 55 -20.32 11.60 -50.62
C ALA A 55 -21.31 11.58 -49.44
N GLU A 56 -22.20 10.59 -49.42
CA GLU A 56 -23.09 10.30 -48.28
C GLU A 56 -22.49 9.22 -47.37
N SER A 57 -21.64 8.36 -47.91
CA SER A 57 -20.97 7.28 -47.18
C SER A 57 -19.59 7.02 -47.78
N VAL A 58 -18.60 6.79 -46.91
CA VAL A 58 -17.24 6.43 -47.28
C VAL A 58 -16.80 5.27 -46.38
N ALA A 59 -16.16 4.27 -46.98
CA ALA A 59 -15.56 3.17 -46.24
C ALA A 59 -14.27 2.73 -46.91
N TRP A 60 -13.41 2.04 -46.17
CA TRP A 60 -12.14 1.53 -46.67
C TRP A 60 -11.82 0.15 -46.12
N ILE A 61 -11.01 -0.59 -46.88
CA ILE A 61 -10.44 -1.88 -46.50
C ILE A 61 -8.98 -1.90 -46.94
N VAL A 62 -8.12 -2.52 -46.13
CA VAL A 62 -6.76 -2.91 -46.51
C VAL A 62 -6.71 -4.43 -46.63
N VAL A 63 -6.19 -4.92 -47.75
CA VAL A 63 -5.99 -6.36 -48.01
C VAL A 63 -4.57 -6.62 -48.51
N GLU A 64 -4.04 -7.81 -48.26
CA GLU A 64 -2.79 -8.24 -48.92
C GLU A 64 -2.98 -8.18 -50.44
N SER A 65 -2.08 -7.53 -51.17
CA SER A 65 -2.23 -7.34 -52.62
C SER A 65 -2.32 -8.65 -53.40
N ALA A 66 -1.78 -9.74 -52.83
CA ALA A 66 -1.85 -11.09 -53.40
C ALA A 66 -3.27 -11.70 -53.34
N GLU A 67 -4.15 -11.23 -52.44
CA GLU A 67 -5.51 -11.76 -52.25
C GLU A 67 -6.53 -11.14 -53.23
N GLY A 68 -6.14 -10.09 -53.95
CA GLY A 68 -6.98 -9.37 -54.91
C GLY A 68 -7.78 -8.23 -54.27
N THR A 69 -8.30 -7.32 -55.11
CA THR A 69 -8.93 -6.07 -54.66
C THR A 69 -10.44 -6.21 -54.47
N PRO A 70 -11.01 -5.89 -53.28
CA PRO A 70 -12.45 -5.83 -53.07
C PRO A 70 -13.18 -4.88 -54.03
N THR A 71 -14.46 -5.16 -54.27
CA THR A 71 -15.36 -4.27 -55.01
C THR A 71 -15.83 -3.11 -54.12
N ALA A 72 -16.25 -1.99 -54.72
CA ALA A 72 -16.73 -0.83 -53.97
C ALA A 72 -17.93 -1.16 -53.06
N THR A 73 -18.77 -2.12 -53.45
CA THR A 73 -19.90 -2.59 -52.63
C THR A 73 -19.45 -3.43 -51.43
N GLU A 74 -18.43 -4.27 -51.59
CA GLU A 74 -17.87 -5.05 -50.47
C GLU A 74 -17.19 -4.13 -49.46
N VAL A 75 -16.48 -3.11 -49.93
CA VAL A 75 -15.87 -2.09 -49.06
C VAL A 75 -16.93 -1.32 -48.27
N LEU A 76 -18.02 -0.88 -48.90
CA LEU A 76 -19.09 -0.16 -48.19
C LEU A 76 -19.86 -1.01 -47.17
N ASN A 77 -19.90 -2.33 -47.34
CA ASN A 77 -20.65 -3.22 -46.46
C ASN A 77 -19.81 -3.80 -45.31
N ASN A 78 -18.53 -4.07 -45.57
CA ASN A 78 -17.66 -4.83 -44.67
C ASN A 78 -16.41 -4.05 -44.25
N GLY A 79 -16.18 -2.86 -44.81
CA GLY A 79 -15.03 -2.02 -44.51
C GLY A 79 -15.25 -1.08 -43.34
N THR A 80 -14.17 -0.45 -42.92
CA THR A 80 -14.16 0.56 -41.88
C THR A 80 -14.76 1.85 -42.41
N ALA A 81 -15.77 2.39 -41.73
CA ALA A 81 -16.40 3.64 -42.13
C ALA A 81 -15.48 4.84 -41.88
N ALA A 82 -15.47 5.80 -42.81
CA ALA A 82 -14.77 7.08 -42.67
C ALA A 82 -15.75 8.25 -42.86
N GLU A 83 -15.45 9.39 -42.24
CA GLU A 83 -16.28 10.58 -42.38
C GLU A 83 -16.31 11.06 -43.84
N ALA A 84 -17.52 11.29 -44.36
CA ALA A 84 -17.71 11.78 -45.71
C ALA A 84 -17.45 13.29 -45.81
N ASN A 85 -16.95 13.73 -46.97
CA ASN A 85 -16.72 15.14 -47.33
C ASN A 85 -15.58 15.83 -46.56
N LYS A 86 -14.63 15.03 -46.06
CA LYS A 86 -13.43 15.49 -45.35
C LYS A 86 -12.20 14.70 -45.78
N THR A 87 -11.04 15.17 -45.33
CA THR A 87 -9.81 14.37 -45.27
C THR A 87 -9.76 13.65 -43.93
N VAL A 88 -9.52 12.35 -43.95
CA VAL A 88 -9.48 11.48 -42.77
C VAL A 88 -8.18 10.70 -42.77
N GLY A 89 -7.40 10.78 -41.69
CA GLY A 89 -6.24 9.91 -41.45
C GLY A 89 -6.68 8.49 -41.11
N CYS A 90 -5.96 7.50 -41.61
CA CYS A 90 -6.26 6.08 -41.42
C CYS A 90 -4.98 5.33 -41.05
N PHE A 91 -5.09 4.43 -40.08
CA PHE A 91 -3.99 3.63 -39.56
C PHE A 91 -4.39 2.16 -39.48
N VAL A 92 -3.50 1.26 -39.88
CA VAL A 92 -3.72 -0.19 -39.87
C VAL A 92 -2.52 -0.89 -39.26
N GLU A 93 -2.78 -1.73 -38.28
CA GLU A 93 -1.78 -2.45 -37.49
C GLU A 93 -1.82 -3.96 -37.74
N GLU A 94 -0.92 -4.70 -37.07
CA GLU A 94 -0.81 -6.16 -37.11
C GLU A 94 -0.57 -6.76 -38.51
N LEU A 95 0.07 -5.99 -39.39
CA LEU A 95 0.41 -6.41 -40.74
C LEU A 95 1.69 -7.27 -40.76
N LYS A 96 1.80 -8.13 -41.76
CA LYS A 96 3.00 -8.94 -41.99
C LYS A 96 4.11 -8.04 -42.54
N ALA A 97 5.33 -8.22 -42.05
CA ALA A 97 6.51 -7.53 -42.59
C ALA A 97 6.78 -7.89 -44.06
N ALA A 98 7.45 -6.98 -44.78
CA ALA A 98 7.83 -7.12 -46.19
C ALA A 98 6.66 -7.54 -47.11
N THR A 99 5.44 -7.08 -46.83
CA THR A 99 4.22 -7.49 -47.51
C THR A 99 3.55 -6.29 -48.19
N GLU A 100 3.20 -6.44 -49.47
CA GLU A 100 2.46 -5.42 -50.24
C GLU A 100 0.96 -5.53 -49.92
N TYR A 101 0.36 -4.40 -49.54
CA TYR A 101 -1.04 -4.24 -49.25
C TYR A 101 -1.70 -3.28 -50.24
N THR A 102 -2.95 -3.58 -50.62
CA THR A 102 -3.80 -2.68 -51.39
C THR A 102 -4.81 -2.02 -50.45
N ILE A 103 -4.77 -0.69 -50.40
CA ILE A 103 -5.80 0.14 -49.78
C ILE A 103 -6.90 0.36 -50.80
N VAL A 104 -8.14 0.05 -50.45
CA VAL A 104 -9.31 0.26 -51.29
C VAL A 104 -10.33 1.12 -50.56
N VAL A 105 -10.66 2.27 -51.13
CA VAL A 105 -11.66 3.20 -50.60
C VAL A 105 -12.86 3.23 -51.54
N ALA A 106 -14.07 3.20 -50.96
CA ALA A 106 -15.31 3.38 -51.69
C ALA A 106 -16.10 4.57 -51.12
N ALA A 107 -16.60 5.43 -52.01
CA ALA A 107 -17.49 6.53 -51.65
C ALA A 107 -18.78 6.44 -52.45
N LYS A 108 -19.92 6.72 -51.82
CA LYS A 108 -21.25 6.62 -52.42
C LYS A 108 -22.12 7.82 -52.07
N ASN A 109 -22.92 8.25 -53.03
CA ASN A 109 -24.10 9.09 -52.83
C ASN A 109 -25.29 8.56 -53.65
N ALA A 110 -26.41 9.28 -53.69
CA ALA A 110 -27.60 8.89 -54.45
C ALA A 110 -27.38 8.71 -55.97
N LYS A 111 -26.34 9.30 -56.56
CA LYS A 111 -26.06 9.28 -58.00
C LYS A 111 -25.10 8.15 -58.40
N ALA A 112 -24.02 7.95 -57.65
CA ALA A 112 -22.96 7.01 -58.03
C ALA A 112 -22.22 6.41 -56.83
N VAL A 113 -21.46 5.35 -57.13
CA VAL A 113 -20.47 4.73 -56.23
C VAL A 113 -19.13 4.78 -56.94
N VAL A 114 -18.12 5.35 -56.29
CA VAL A 114 -16.75 5.45 -56.81
C VAL A 114 -15.78 4.65 -55.95
N LYS A 115 -14.66 4.25 -56.56
CA LYS A 115 -13.60 3.47 -55.93
C LYS A 115 -12.24 4.11 -56.18
N ALA A 116 -11.41 4.20 -55.16
CA ALA A 116 -10.00 4.58 -55.25
C ALA A 116 -9.13 3.46 -54.70
N GLU A 117 -7.93 3.31 -55.26
CA GLU A 117 -6.96 2.28 -54.84
C GLU A 117 -5.57 2.89 -54.71
N ALA A 118 -4.84 2.46 -53.69
CA ALA A 118 -3.42 2.75 -53.53
C ALA A 118 -2.70 1.51 -52.98
N LYS A 119 -1.39 1.44 -53.16
CA LYS A 119 -0.56 0.34 -52.67
C LYS A 119 0.49 0.85 -51.70
N MET A 120 0.73 0.08 -50.66
CA MET A 120 1.81 0.30 -49.69
C MET A 120 2.49 -1.03 -49.38
N THR A 121 3.76 -1.01 -48.99
CA THR A 121 4.51 -2.21 -48.61
C THR A 121 5.10 -1.99 -47.23
N THR A 122 4.80 -2.90 -46.30
CA THR A 122 5.43 -2.90 -44.96
C THR A 122 6.93 -3.15 -45.08
N LYS A 123 7.71 -2.54 -44.19
CA LYS A 123 9.17 -2.70 -44.15
C LYS A 123 9.54 -4.13 -43.77
N GLN A 124 10.76 -4.54 -44.10
CA GLN A 124 11.26 -5.84 -43.66
C GLN A 124 11.53 -5.81 -42.15
N SER A 125 11.25 -6.93 -41.46
CA SER A 125 11.52 -6.97 -40.02
C SER A 125 13.02 -6.84 -39.75
N GLY A 126 13.39 -5.84 -38.95
CA GLY A 126 14.77 -5.46 -38.67
C GLY A 126 15.42 -4.46 -39.65
N GLU A 127 14.66 -3.81 -40.54
CA GLU A 127 15.13 -2.58 -41.20
C GLU A 127 14.73 -1.34 -40.38
N GLU A 128 15.68 -0.83 -39.58
CA GLU A 128 15.64 0.56 -39.12
C GLU A 128 15.45 1.51 -40.32
N PRO A 129 14.78 2.66 -40.15
CA PRO A 129 14.79 3.70 -41.16
C PRO A 129 16.24 4.04 -41.50
N THR A 130 16.62 3.85 -42.77
CA THR A 130 17.99 4.07 -43.24
C THR A 130 18.48 5.46 -42.81
N PRO A 131 19.63 5.55 -42.11
CA PRO A 131 20.29 6.82 -41.85
C PRO A 131 20.58 7.55 -43.18
N PRO A 132 20.70 8.89 -43.17
CA PRO A 132 21.11 9.62 -44.35
C PRO A 132 22.43 9.06 -44.91
N THR A 133 22.50 8.96 -46.23
CA THR A 133 23.62 8.43 -47.01
C THR A 133 24.98 8.92 -46.46
N PRO A 134 25.91 8.03 -46.07
CA PRO A 134 27.23 8.43 -45.59
C PRO A 134 28.00 9.19 -46.69
N GLY A 135 28.24 10.49 -46.48
CA GLY A 135 29.03 11.31 -47.39
C GLY A 135 28.68 12.81 -47.46
N GLU A 136 27.63 13.30 -46.80
CA GLU A 136 27.50 14.74 -46.56
C GLU A 136 28.28 15.12 -45.31
N GLU A 137 29.34 15.92 -45.47
CA GLU A 137 29.98 16.59 -44.33
C GLU A 137 29.05 17.69 -43.84
N PHE A 138 28.67 17.63 -42.56
CA PHE A 138 28.00 18.72 -41.85
C PHE A 138 29.07 19.57 -41.16
N ASP A 139 28.92 20.90 -41.22
CA ASP A 139 29.82 21.83 -40.52
C ASP A 139 29.61 21.76 -39.00
N VAL A 140 28.39 21.43 -38.58
CA VAL A 140 28.00 21.24 -37.18
C VAL A 140 27.07 20.03 -37.07
N GLU A 141 27.39 19.13 -36.15
CA GLU A 141 26.50 18.07 -35.70
C GLU A 141 26.10 18.36 -34.25
N PHE A 142 24.81 18.59 -34.03
CA PHE A 142 24.27 18.94 -32.73
C PHE A 142 23.27 17.88 -32.27
N LYS A 143 23.54 17.29 -31.10
CA LYS A 143 22.63 16.35 -30.46
C LYS A 143 21.89 17.06 -29.34
N ALA A 144 20.64 17.42 -29.58
CA ALA A 144 19.78 17.99 -28.56
C ALA A 144 19.55 16.96 -27.44
N GLN A 145 19.56 17.44 -26.20
CA GLN A 145 19.29 16.67 -24.98
C GLN A 145 17.89 16.97 -24.42
N ASP A 146 17.27 18.05 -24.89
CA ASP A 146 16.01 18.57 -24.36
C ASP A 146 15.18 19.12 -25.52
N ILE A 147 13.86 19.00 -25.39
CA ILE A 147 12.87 19.48 -26.35
C ILE A 147 11.77 20.24 -25.59
N HIS A 148 11.41 21.42 -26.09
CA HIS A 148 10.22 22.15 -25.68
C HIS A 148 9.32 22.37 -26.88
N ILE A 149 8.02 22.18 -26.73
CA ILE A 149 7.06 22.27 -27.83
C ILE A 149 5.88 23.13 -27.38
N GLU A 150 5.52 24.09 -28.22
CA GLU A 150 4.30 24.89 -28.06
C GLU A 150 3.38 24.69 -29.25
N TYR A 151 2.11 24.40 -29.00
CA TYR A 151 1.11 24.25 -30.05
C TYR A 151 0.23 25.49 -30.14
N TYR A 152 0.31 26.15 -31.29
CA TYR A 152 -0.45 27.36 -31.58
C TYR A 152 -1.71 27.08 -32.41
N GLY A 153 -1.95 25.82 -32.77
CA GLY A 153 -3.11 25.41 -33.57
C GLY A 153 -3.12 26.09 -34.94
N ASP A 154 -4.31 26.37 -35.45
CA ASP A 154 -4.55 27.07 -36.72
C ASP A 154 -4.68 28.60 -36.54
N GLN A 155 -4.28 29.12 -35.37
CA GLN A 155 -4.48 30.53 -35.02
C GLN A 155 -3.81 31.49 -36.02
N TYR A 156 -2.67 31.09 -36.58
CA TYR A 156 -1.82 31.94 -37.42
C TYR A 156 -1.65 31.41 -38.86
N SER A 157 -2.20 30.23 -39.18
CA SER A 157 -2.06 29.58 -40.49
C SER A 157 -3.19 28.59 -40.78
N GLU A 158 -3.43 28.27 -42.05
CA GLU A 158 -4.36 27.20 -42.45
C GLU A 158 -3.87 25.79 -42.06
N ALA A 159 -2.56 25.63 -41.86
CA ALA A 159 -1.95 24.44 -41.28
C ALA A 159 -1.78 24.61 -39.76
N TYR A 160 -1.71 23.51 -39.03
CA TYR A 160 -1.51 23.51 -37.58
C TYR A 160 -0.05 23.76 -37.22
N ASN A 161 0.19 24.75 -36.36
CA ASN A 161 1.52 25.22 -35.98
C ASN A 161 2.02 24.53 -34.70
N TYR A 162 3.20 23.92 -34.80
CA TYR A 162 3.97 23.29 -33.72
C TYR A 162 5.33 23.97 -33.62
N TYR A 163 5.54 24.74 -32.57
CA TYR A 163 6.78 25.46 -32.33
C TYR A 163 7.72 24.61 -31.47
N VAL A 164 8.74 24.03 -32.11
CA VAL A 164 9.68 23.08 -31.49
C VAL A 164 11.00 23.77 -31.18
N ILE A 165 11.51 23.58 -29.97
CA ILE A 165 12.81 24.09 -29.52
C ILE A 165 13.66 22.91 -29.11
N LEU A 166 14.75 22.68 -29.84
CA LEU A 166 15.73 21.65 -29.53
C LEU A 166 16.93 22.28 -28.84
N SER A 167 17.36 21.76 -27.69
CA SER A 167 18.45 22.32 -26.90
C SER A 167 19.32 21.26 -26.24
N ASP A 168 20.54 21.64 -25.86
CA ASP A 168 21.45 20.85 -25.04
C ASP A 168 21.22 21.06 -23.53
N VAL A 169 20.57 22.16 -23.13
CA VAL A 169 20.36 22.54 -21.73
C VAL A 169 18.89 22.77 -21.37
N GLY A 170 17.99 22.78 -22.36
CA GLY A 170 16.57 23.05 -22.19
C GLY A 170 16.24 24.53 -21.94
N VAL A 171 14.96 24.82 -21.76
CA VAL A 171 14.43 26.16 -21.48
C VAL A 171 14.03 26.31 -20.01
N GLU A 172 13.85 27.54 -19.54
CA GLU A 172 13.26 27.85 -18.24
C GLU A 172 11.82 28.34 -18.43
N LEU A 173 10.88 27.67 -17.79
CA LEU A 173 9.46 28.01 -17.81
C LEU A 173 9.06 28.72 -16.52
N SER A 174 8.31 29.81 -16.67
CA SER A 174 7.62 30.49 -15.58
C SER A 174 6.13 30.63 -15.93
N ASP A 175 5.29 30.94 -14.93
CA ASP A 175 3.82 31.07 -15.05
C ASP A 175 3.35 31.99 -16.20
N THR A 176 4.21 32.83 -16.75
CA THR A 176 3.86 33.80 -17.78
C THR A 176 4.86 33.89 -18.93
N GLN A 177 6.01 33.20 -18.88
CA GLN A 177 7.08 33.40 -19.85
C GLN A 177 8.07 32.23 -19.89
N MET A 178 8.43 31.83 -21.11
CA MET A 178 9.60 30.98 -21.41
C MET A 178 10.85 31.85 -21.55
N SER A 179 11.98 31.39 -21.02
CA SER A 179 13.29 32.03 -21.19
C SER A 179 14.38 31.01 -21.49
N PHE A 180 15.43 31.45 -22.18
CA PHE A 180 16.57 30.61 -22.53
C PHE A 180 17.64 30.67 -21.46
N LYS A 181 18.24 29.53 -21.14
CA LYS A 181 19.36 29.42 -20.18
C LYS A 181 20.64 29.97 -20.79
N ASP A 182 21.53 30.46 -19.94
CA ASP A 182 22.85 30.91 -20.35
C ASP A 182 23.77 29.72 -20.66
N ASN A 183 24.69 29.91 -21.60
CA ASN A 183 25.61 28.87 -22.11
C ASN A 183 24.90 27.67 -22.77
N GLY A 184 23.77 27.92 -23.42
CA GLY A 184 22.99 26.93 -24.17
C GLY A 184 22.96 27.18 -25.67
N THR A 185 22.80 26.11 -26.44
CA THR A 185 22.52 26.14 -27.87
C THR A 185 21.07 25.70 -28.10
N TYR A 186 20.38 26.39 -28.99
CA TYR A 186 18.95 26.23 -29.25
C TYR A 186 18.69 26.23 -30.76
N TYR A 187 17.79 25.38 -31.22
CA TYR A 187 17.25 25.40 -32.58
C TYR A 187 15.75 25.54 -32.50
N LEU A 188 15.22 26.68 -32.92
CA LEU A 188 13.82 27.01 -32.89
C LEU A 188 13.25 26.69 -34.28
N ILE A 189 12.28 25.80 -34.34
CA ILE A 189 11.75 25.20 -35.56
C ILE A 189 10.22 25.28 -35.51
N ASP A 190 9.65 26.16 -36.31
CA ASP A 190 8.21 26.34 -36.44
C ASP A 190 7.67 25.40 -37.54
N LEU A 191 7.07 24.27 -37.13
CA LEU A 191 6.55 23.23 -38.01
C LEU A 191 5.06 23.44 -38.31
N TYR A 192 4.70 23.33 -39.59
CA TYR A 192 3.32 23.45 -40.06
C TYR A 192 2.81 22.09 -40.53
N ALA A 193 1.96 21.45 -39.74
CA ALA A 193 1.43 20.11 -40.00
C ALA A 193 -0.03 20.13 -40.52
N ALA A 194 -0.43 19.03 -41.16
CA ALA A 194 -1.80 18.86 -41.63
C ALA A 194 -2.78 18.45 -40.51
N ASP A 195 -2.27 17.79 -39.47
CA ASP A 195 -3.07 17.23 -38.38
C ASP A 195 -2.93 18.09 -37.11
N SER A 196 -4.06 18.24 -36.41
CA SER A 196 -4.15 18.98 -35.14
C SER A 196 -3.57 18.16 -33.99
N ALA A 197 -3.23 18.82 -32.88
CA ALA A 197 -2.68 18.15 -31.71
C ALA A 197 -3.65 17.08 -31.17
N GLU A 198 -4.94 17.40 -31.12
CA GLU A 198 -5.98 16.51 -30.61
C GLU A 198 -6.17 15.27 -31.49
N ASN A 199 -5.91 15.38 -32.79
CA ASN A 199 -6.03 14.29 -33.75
C ASN A 199 -4.74 13.45 -33.86
N ASN A 200 -3.66 13.91 -33.26
CA ASN A 200 -2.34 13.28 -33.30
C ASN A 200 -1.80 13.01 -31.88
N ASP A 201 -2.71 12.73 -30.94
CA ASP A 201 -2.41 12.36 -29.55
C ASP A 201 -1.42 13.31 -28.85
N TYR A 202 -1.53 14.60 -29.16
CA TYR A 202 -0.65 15.68 -28.67
C TYR A 202 0.85 15.43 -28.89
N THR A 203 1.21 14.71 -29.95
CA THR A 203 2.60 14.56 -30.41
C THR A 203 2.86 15.43 -31.65
N VAL A 204 4.11 15.79 -31.91
CA VAL A 204 4.49 16.44 -33.18
C VAL A 204 4.23 15.46 -34.32
N PRO A 205 3.43 15.81 -35.35
CA PRO A 205 3.09 14.87 -36.40
C PRO A 205 4.32 14.33 -37.14
N SER A 206 4.36 13.00 -37.31
CA SER A 206 5.41 12.36 -38.10
C SER A 206 5.33 12.79 -39.56
N GLY A 207 6.47 13.02 -40.18
CA GLY A 207 6.53 13.45 -41.57
C GLY A 207 7.82 14.16 -41.94
N LYS A 208 7.87 14.61 -43.20
CA LYS A 208 8.97 15.43 -43.71
C LYS A 208 8.50 16.85 -43.95
N TYR A 209 9.20 17.79 -43.35
CA TYR A 209 8.92 19.21 -43.41
C TYR A 209 10.03 19.92 -44.15
N LYS A 210 9.69 20.65 -45.20
CA LYS A 210 10.68 21.40 -46.00
C LYS A 210 10.67 22.87 -45.63
N ALA A 211 11.85 23.49 -45.70
CA ALA A 211 11.99 24.92 -45.50
C ALA A 211 11.08 25.69 -46.47
N ALA A 212 10.28 26.60 -45.94
CA ALA A 212 9.46 27.48 -46.75
C ALA A 212 9.29 28.85 -46.10
N SER A 213 9.05 29.87 -46.92
CA SER A 213 8.62 31.20 -46.46
C SER A 213 7.10 31.29 -46.26
N THR A 214 6.40 30.16 -46.23
CA THR A 214 4.94 30.05 -46.15
C THR A 214 4.55 29.00 -45.11
N SER A 215 3.46 29.21 -44.40
CA SER A 215 2.94 28.32 -43.36
C SER A 215 2.05 27.18 -43.92
N ALA A 216 2.50 26.53 -44.99
CA ALA A 216 1.74 25.44 -45.62
C ALA A 216 1.99 24.10 -44.93
N ALA A 217 1.03 23.17 -44.93
CA ALA A 217 1.24 21.85 -44.34
C ALA A 217 2.42 21.11 -44.99
N GLY A 218 3.27 20.48 -44.17
CA GLY A 218 4.50 19.83 -44.60
C GLY A 218 5.68 20.79 -44.78
N THR A 219 5.66 21.95 -44.13
CA THR A 219 6.76 22.94 -44.18
C THR A 219 7.24 23.35 -42.79
N PHE A 220 8.44 23.93 -42.72
CA PHE A 220 8.91 24.64 -41.53
C PHE A 220 9.37 26.06 -41.86
N GLY A 221 9.22 26.98 -40.89
CA GLY A 221 9.44 28.41 -41.06
C GLY A 221 10.90 28.82 -41.24
N LEU A 222 11.12 29.81 -42.13
CA LEU A 222 12.39 30.52 -42.30
C LEU A 222 12.30 31.96 -41.76
N GLY A 223 13.44 32.56 -41.41
CA GLY A 223 13.52 33.97 -41.00
C GLY A 223 13.02 34.23 -39.58
N ASP A 224 12.08 35.16 -39.40
CA ASP A 224 11.53 35.53 -38.07
C ASP A 224 10.79 34.37 -37.38
N TYR A 225 10.50 33.28 -38.12
CA TYR A 225 9.75 32.11 -37.67
C TYR A 225 10.66 30.91 -37.34
N GLY A 226 11.97 30.98 -37.59
CA GLY A 226 12.89 29.87 -37.33
C GLY A 226 14.34 30.32 -37.34
N ALA A 227 15.04 30.07 -36.23
CA ALA A 227 16.45 30.42 -36.08
C ALA A 227 17.16 29.49 -35.08
N GLY A 228 18.44 29.27 -35.30
CA GLY A 228 19.34 28.77 -34.26
C GLY A 228 19.76 29.92 -33.36
N LEU A 229 20.08 29.61 -32.11
CA LEU A 229 20.45 30.58 -31.10
C LEU A 229 21.51 29.97 -30.17
N GLU A 230 22.61 30.68 -29.97
CA GLU A 230 23.60 30.35 -28.93
C GLU A 230 23.67 31.51 -27.94
N ILE A 231 23.60 31.21 -26.64
CA ILE A 231 23.66 32.22 -25.58
C ILE A 231 24.94 32.01 -24.80
N VAL A 232 25.78 33.03 -24.75
CA VAL A 232 27.03 33.00 -23.96
C VAL A 232 27.12 34.24 -23.09
N ASN A 233 27.21 34.06 -21.78
CA ASN A 233 27.18 35.13 -20.78
C ASN A 233 25.99 36.10 -20.98
N GLY A 234 24.81 35.56 -21.26
CA GLY A 234 23.56 36.29 -21.47
C GLY A 234 23.48 37.05 -22.81
N THR A 235 24.44 36.85 -23.72
CA THR A 235 24.44 37.50 -25.04
C THR A 235 24.00 36.50 -26.11
N PRO A 236 22.87 36.72 -26.81
CA PRO A 236 22.40 35.84 -27.87
C PRO A 236 23.14 36.07 -29.20
N THR A 237 23.51 34.98 -29.87
CA THR A 237 24.00 34.94 -31.25
C THR A 237 23.05 34.09 -32.08
N TYR A 238 22.52 34.65 -33.17
CA TYR A 238 21.50 33.99 -34.00
C TYR A 238 22.10 33.36 -35.26
N TYR A 239 21.61 32.16 -35.60
CA TYR A 239 21.87 31.43 -36.83
C TYR A 239 20.61 31.45 -37.69
N ILE A 240 20.60 32.24 -38.74
CA ILE A 240 19.42 32.38 -39.61
C ILE A 240 19.40 31.27 -40.64
N TYR A 241 18.26 30.60 -40.76
CA TYR A 241 18.06 29.49 -41.69
C TYR A 241 17.84 30.02 -43.11
N ALA A 242 18.51 29.41 -44.10
CA ALA A 242 18.33 29.70 -45.52
C ALA A 242 17.54 28.61 -46.26
N ASP A 243 17.75 27.34 -45.89
CA ASP A 243 17.10 26.16 -46.47
C ASP A 243 17.21 24.97 -45.50
N GLY A 244 16.48 23.89 -45.74
CA GLY A 244 16.61 22.66 -44.96
C GLY A 244 15.45 21.70 -45.07
N GLU A 245 15.58 20.58 -44.36
CA GLU A 245 14.55 19.56 -44.19
C GLU A 245 14.54 19.10 -42.73
N VAL A 246 13.35 18.95 -42.16
CA VAL A 246 13.13 18.35 -40.84
C VAL A 246 12.35 17.07 -41.04
N VAL A 247 12.88 15.96 -40.54
CA VAL A 247 12.21 14.66 -40.53
C VAL A 247 11.79 14.37 -39.12
N VAL A 248 10.49 14.20 -38.91
CA VAL A 248 9.88 13.80 -37.65
C VAL A 248 9.43 12.35 -37.80
N SER A 249 9.86 11.51 -36.88
CA SER A 249 9.35 10.14 -36.66
C SER A 249 8.83 10.03 -35.23
N GLU A 250 8.27 8.86 -34.87
CA GLU A 250 7.58 8.61 -33.60
C GLU A 250 8.28 9.19 -32.36
N ASP A 251 9.58 8.96 -32.22
CA ASP A 251 10.39 9.31 -31.04
C ASP A 251 11.66 10.09 -31.42
N LYS A 252 11.70 10.70 -32.62
CA LYS A 252 12.94 11.25 -33.16
C LYS A 252 12.72 12.40 -34.13
N ILE A 253 13.56 13.42 -34.01
CA ILE A 253 13.67 14.53 -34.96
C ILE A 253 15.08 14.56 -35.55
N VAL A 254 15.17 14.60 -36.87
CA VAL A 254 16.41 14.86 -37.60
C VAL A 254 16.21 16.07 -38.50
N ALA A 255 16.82 17.20 -38.13
CA ALA A 255 16.81 18.41 -38.95
C ALA A 255 18.17 18.59 -39.64
N THR A 256 18.13 18.80 -40.95
CA THR A 256 19.30 19.19 -41.75
C THR A 256 19.05 20.59 -42.28
N ILE A 257 19.75 21.57 -41.71
CA ILE A 257 19.50 23.00 -41.96
C ILE A 257 20.74 23.63 -42.56
N THR A 258 20.56 24.38 -43.65
CA THR A 258 21.59 25.25 -44.22
C THR A 258 21.36 26.67 -43.73
N MET A 259 22.37 27.26 -43.10
CA MET A 259 22.37 28.63 -42.59
C MET A 259 22.63 29.65 -43.72
N GLU A 260 22.29 30.93 -43.51
CA GLU A 260 22.57 32.00 -44.48
C GLU A 260 24.08 32.20 -44.76
N ASP A 261 24.96 31.85 -43.82
CA ASP A 261 26.40 31.87 -44.02
C ASP A 261 26.91 30.69 -44.87
N GLY A 262 26.01 29.77 -45.26
CA GLY A 262 26.26 28.61 -46.10
C GLY A 262 26.65 27.35 -45.33
N LYS A 263 26.78 27.40 -44.00
CA LYS A 263 27.09 26.22 -43.18
C LYS A 263 25.89 25.29 -43.09
N LYS A 264 26.17 23.99 -43.08
CA LYS A 264 25.17 22.93 -42.88
C LYS A 264 25.24 22.38 -41.48
N HIS A 265 24.13 22.44 -40.77
CA HIS A 265 23.97 21.87 -39.44
C HIS A 265 23.07 20.63 -39.54
N GLN A 266 23.49 19.54 -38.91
CA GLN A 266 22.62 18.42 -38.60
C GLN A 266 22.25 18.49 -37.11
N ILE A 267 20.95 18.46 -36.84
CA ILE A 267 20.40 18.47 -35.50
C ILE A 267 19.62 17.17 -35.31
N THR A 268 19.94 16.43 -34.25
CA THR A 268 19.23 15.21 -33.89
C THR A 268 18.69 15.30 -32.48
N PHE A 269 17.46 14.86 -32.30
CA PHE A 269 16.83 14.63 -31.01
C PHE A 269 16.20 13.23 -31.03
N GLU A 270 16.38 12.48 -29.96
CA GLU A 270 15.74 11.18 -29.71
C GLU A 270 15.07 11.29 -28.33
N GLY A 271 13.78 11.00 -28.25
CA GLY A 271 12.95 11.22 -27.07
C GLY A 271 11.50 11.57 -27.42
N SER A 272 10.66 11.83 -26.41
CA SER A 272 9.24 12.09 -26.65
C SER A 272 9.00 13.37 -27.42
N LEU A 273 8.01 13.31 -28.31
CA LEU A 273 7.50 14.47 -29.04
C LEU A 273 6.13 14.93 -28.53
N TYR A 274 5.69 14.44 -27.36
CA TYR A 274 4.41 14.81 -26.74
C TYR A 274 4.48 16.18 -26.04
N PHE A 275 3.41 16.99 -26.13
CA PHE A 275 3.35 18.35 -25.58
C PHE A 275 1.99 18.81 -25.03
N GLY A 276 1.02 17.90 -24.91
CA GLY A 276 -0.24 18.17 -24.21
C GLY A 276 0.00 18.62 -22.76
N SER A 277 -0.90 19.44 -22.20
CA SER A 277 -0.67 20.07 -20.89
C SER A 277 -0.20 19.05 -19.87
N SER A 278 1.10 19.14 -19.55
CA SER A 278 1.84 18.31 -18.59
C SER A 278 1.33 16.87 -18.54
N ASP A 279 1.78 16.02 -19.46
CA ASP A 279 2.22 14.66 -19.13
C ASP A 279 2.58 13.86 -20.40
N VAL A 280 3.87 13.69 -20.62
CA VAL A 280 4.44 12.86 -21.67
C VAL A 280 4.24 11.36 -21.38
N PRO A 281 3.74 10.55 -22.32
CA PRO A 281 4.21 9.19 -22.51
C PRO A 281 5.45 9.21 -23.41
N THR A 282 6.53 8.57 -22.96
CA THR A 282 7.60 8.08 -23.85
C THR A 282 7.88 6.63 -23.51
N PRO A 283 7.99 5.76 -24.52
CA PRO A 283 9.10 4.82 -24.60
C PRO A 283 9.84 5.01 -25.95
N PRO A 284 11.12 4.61 -26.12
CA PRO A 284 11.81 3.56 -25.37
C PRO A 284 13.25 3.87 -24.96
N GLY A 285 13.62 3.35 -23.79
CA GLY A 285 14.99 3.23 -23.31
C GLY A 285 15.26 4.17 -22.15
N ASP A 286 15.12 3.67 -20.93
CA ASP A 286 16.27 3.52 -20.04
C ASP A 286 15.78 2.92 -18.73
N GLU A 287 16.52 1.91 -18.26
CA GLU A 287 16.21 1.10 -17.08
C GLU A 287 15.61 1.95 -15.94
N PHE A 288 14.53 1.45 -15.32
CA PHE A 288 14.09 2.03 -14.05
C PHE A 288 15.30 2.05 -13.12
N SER A 289 15.59 3.23 -12.58
CA SER A 289 16.66 3.40 -11.61
C SER A 289 16.40 2.51 -10.39
N ALA A 290 15.13 2.26 -10.09
CA ALA A 290 14.67 1.20 -9.21
C ALA A 290 13.27 0.72 -9.61
N THR A 291 13.07 -0.60 -9.56
CA THR A 291 11.74 -1.22 -9.63
C THR A 291 11.38 -1.75 -8.24
N HIS A 292 10.18 -1.43 -7.79
CA HIS A 292 9.62 -1.87 -6.53
C HIS A 292 8.36 -2.69 -6.80
N THR A 293 8.21 -3.82 -6.13
CA THR A 293 6.95 -4.56 -6.12
C THR A 293 6.15 -4.12 -4.91
N ALA A 294 5.00 -3.51 -5.16
CA ALA A 294 4.02 -3.27 -4.11
C ALA A 294 3.39 -4.62 -3.70
N THR A 295 3.39 -4.89 -2.41
CA THR A 295 2.72 -6.04 -1.80
C THR A 295 1.32 -5.68 -1.30
N LYS A 296 1.02 -4.38 -1.16
CA LYS A 296 -0.23 -3.87 -0.58
C LYS A 296 -0.68 -2.59 -1.28
N TRP A 297 -1.98 -2.50 -1.54
CA TRP A 297 -2.65 -1.31 -2.08
C TRP A 297 -3.91 -1.00 -1.26
N LEU A 298 -3.74 -0.21 -0.20
CA LEU A 298 -4.77 -0.02 0.84
C LEU A 298 -5.46 1.32 0.68
N TRP A 299 -6.78 1.35 0.71
CA TRP A 299 -7.58 2.57 0.64
C TRP A 299 -7.43 3.40 1.92
N GLY A 300 -6.91 4.61 1.82
CA GLY A 300 -6.71 5.55 2.93
C GLY A 300 -7.92 6.44 3.19
N GLY A 301 -9.04 6.24 2.49
CA GLY A 301 -10.24 7.06 2.60
C GLY A 301 -10.42 8.03 1.45
N SER A 302 -11.51 8.80 1.51
CA SER A 302 -11.84 9.79 0.49
C SER A 302 -11.53 11.20 1.01
N SER A 303 -10.87 11.99 0.18
CA SER A 303 -10.63 13.41 0.45
C SER A 303 -11.26 14.29 -0.63
N SER A 304 -11.13 15.61 -0.51
CA SER A 304 -11.48 16.54 -1.59
C SER A 304 -10.65 16.32 -2.87
N TYR A 305 -9.57 15.54 -2.80
CA TYR A 305 -8.66 15.24 -3.91
C TYR A 305 -8.95 13.87 -4.56
N GLY A 306 -9.98 13.15 -4.12
CA GLY A 306 -10.31 11.80 -4.58
C GLY A 306 -10.01 10.73 -3.53
N ASN A 307 -9.99 9.48 -3.98
CA ASN A 307 -9.70 8.32 -3.14
C ASN A 307 -8.20 8.24 -2.89
N LYS A 308 -7.81 8.35 -1.62
CA LYS A 308 -6.44 8.15 -1.17
C LYS A 308 -6.15 6.66 -1.07
N TYR A 309 -4.96 6.24 -1.46
CA TYR A 309 -4.43 4.90 -1.25
C TYR A 309 -3.02 4.97 -0.68
N ALA A 310 -2.73 4.12 0.30
CA ALA A 310 -1.40 3.84 0.80
C ALA A 310 -0.88 2.56 0.11
N VAL A 311 0.22 2.69 -0.64
CA VAL A 311 0.81 1.62 -1.44
C VAL A 311 2.21 1.32 -0.92
N MET A 312 2.54 0.04 -0.77
CA MET A 312 3.75 -0.36 -0.05
C MET A 312 4.37 -1.62 -0.59
N GLY A 313 5.69 -1.72 -0.47
CA GLY A 313 6.50 -2.88 -0.83
C GLY A 313 7.74 -2.97 0.07
N ASP A 314 8.66 -3.86 -0.27
CA ASP A 314 9.92 -3.97 0.44
C ASP A 314 10.71 -2.65 0.33
N ASN A 315 11.00 -2.03 1.48
CA ASN A 315 11.74 -0.76 1.60
C ASN A 315 11.14 0.41 0.81
N PHE A 316 9.84 0.41 0.53
CA PHE A 316 9.15 1.46 -0.21
C PHE A 316 7.73 1.74 0.31
N SER A 317 7.32 3.00 0.35
CA SER A 317 5.92 3.39 0.65
C SER A 317 5.52 4.69 -0.07
N ILE A 318 4.28 4.76 -0.56
CA ILE A 318 3.72 5.96 -1.18
C ILE A 318 2.24 6.18 -0.80
N ASP A 319 1.87 7.45 -0.65
CA ASP A 319 0.47 7.88 -0.65
C ASP A 319 0.10 8.41 -2.05
N VAL A 320 -0.90 7.82 -2.69
CA VAL A 320 -1.42 8.22 -4.01
C VAL A 320 -2.90 8.55 -3.94
N HIS A 321 -3.37 9.50 -4.75
CA HIS A 321 -4.79 9.85 -4.85
C HIS A 321 -5.26 9.67 -6.28
N PHE A 322 -6.32 8.89 -6.46
CA PHE A 322 -7.00 8.72 -7.75
C PHE A 322 -8.34 9.48 -7.72
N PRO A 323 -8.80 10.06 -8.84
CA PRO A 323 -10.02 10.83 -8.92
C PRO A 323 -11.18 9.86 -8.84
N THR A 324 -12.25 10.26 -8.18
CA THR A 324 -13.57 9.74 -8.54
C THR A 324 -14.60 10.85 -8.43
N LYS A 325 -15.51 10.84 -9.39
CA LYS A 325 -16.82 11.43 -9.23
C LYS A 325 -17.55 10.61 -8.15
N TYR A 326 -17.49 11.11 -6.91
CA TYR A 326 -18.14 10.61 -5.67
C TYR A 326 -17.34 9.62 -4.80
N ALA A 327 -17.04 10.10 -3.59
CA ALA A 327 -16.25 9.57 -2.47
C ALA A 327 -16.66 8.22 -1.83
N THR A 328 -17.39 7.35 -2.53
CA THR A 328 -17.97 6.11 -1.95
C THR A 328 -17.54 4.82 -2.66
N GLN A 329 -16.56 4.89 -3.57
CA GLN A 329 -16.15 3.74 -4.38
C GLN A 329 -14.83 3.16 -3.86
N THR A 330 -14.79 1.83 -3.66
CA THR A 330 -13.64 1.06 -3.18
C THR A 330 -12.86 0.38 -4.33
N TYR A 331 -13.01 0.88 -5.56
CA TYR A 331 -12.41 0.34 -6.77
C TYR A 331 -11.69 1.43 -7.58
N LEU A 332 -10.80 1.04 -8.49
CA LEU A 332 -10.15 1.93 -9.47
C LEU A 332 -10.70 1.66 -10.87
N GLU A 333 -10.83 2.71 -11.69
CA GLU A 333 -11.27 2.55 -13.08
C GLU A 333 -10.11 2.05 -13.93
N GLN A 334 -10.40 1.16 -14.87
CA GLN A 334 -9.38 0.62 -15.77
C GLN A 334 -9.06 1.64 -16.87
N GLN A 335 -7.93 2.32 -16.73
CA GLN A 335 -7.45 3.34 -17.67
C GLN A 335 -6.01 3.74 -17.34
N ALA A 336 -5.43 4.55 -18.24
CA ALA A 336 -4.22 5.30 -17.93
C ALA A 336 -4.57 6.55 -17.13
N TYR A 337 -3.77 6.82 -16.11
CA TYR A 337 -3.81 8.00 -15.28
C TYR A 337 -2.52 8.78 -15.41
N ILE A 338 -2.63 10.09 -15.26
CA ILE A 338 -1.50 10.99 -15.43
C ILE A 338 -1.30 11.90 -14.22
N TRP A 339 -0.05 12.08 -13.82
CA TRP A 339 0.29 12.70 -12.55
C TRP A 339 0.10 14.20 -12.61
N THR A 340 -0.57 14.78 -11.62
CA THR A 340 -0.72 16.24 -11.57
C THR A 340 -0.13 16.88 -10.32
N SER A 341 0.64 17.95 -10.53
CA SER A 341 1.26 18.72 -9.46
C SER A 341 0.24 19.65 -8.79
N THR A 342 -0.54 19.17 -7.83
CA THR A 342 -1.41 20.06 -7.03
C THR A 342 -0.60 20.73 -5.90
N THR A 343 0.20 21.73 -6.27
CA THR A 343 0.90 22.60 -5.31
C THR A 343 -0.05 23.55 -4.56
N TRP A 344 -1.32 23.68 -4.97
CA TRP A 344 -2.31 24.50 -4.28
C TRP A 344 -3.76 24.01 -4.51
N PHE A 345 -4.39 23.38 -3.51
CA PHE A 345 -5.85 23.17 -3.37
C PHE A 345 -6.69 23.01 -4.67
N GLY A 346 -6.28 22.14 -5.58
CA GLY A 346 -7.02 21.82 -6.80
C GLY A 346 -7.62 20.43 -6.69
N TYR A 347 -8.94 20.31 -6.84
CA TYR A 347 -9.61 19.03 -7.08
C TYR A 347 -8.90 18.31 -8.24
N ASN A 348 -8.71 16.98 -8.17
CA ASN A 348 -8.48 16.20 -9.39
C ASN A 348 -9.70 16.47 -10.28
N SER A 349 -9.50 17.32 -11.29
CA SER A 349 -10.59 17.93 -12.05
C SER A 349 -10.99 17.04 -13.21
N PHE A 350 -10.14 16.06 -13.52
CA PHE A 350 -10.29 15.14 -14.63
C PHE A 350 -10.26 13.69 -14.12
N GLU A 351 -11.00 12.83 -14.81
CA GLU A 351 -11.23 11.43 -14.40
C GLU A 351 -9.97 10.56 -14.53
N ASN A 352 -8.97 11.02 -15.29
CA ASN A 352 -7.73 10.32 -15.64
C ASN A 352 -6.47 10.92 -14.97
N GLU A 353 -6.58 11.60 -13.85
CA GLU A 353 -5.42 12.17 -13.13
C GLU A 353 -5.05 11.33 -11.91
N PHE A 354 -3.82 11.34 -11.41
CA PHE A 354 -3.53 10.92 -10.04
C PHE A 354 -2.56 11.88 -9.39
N THR A 355 -2.50 11.90 -8.05
CA THR A 355 -1.59 12.81 -7.35
C THR A 355 -0.82 12.14 -6.24
N THR A 356 0.46 12.49 -6.15
CA THR A 356 1.35 12.16 -5.04
C THR A 356 2.40 13.26 -4.91
N ARG A 357 2.86 13.56 -3.70
CA ARG A 357 3.86 14.61 -3.45
C ARG A 357 5.27 14.06 -3.34
N SER A 358 5.38 12.92 -2.69
CA SER A 358 6.63 12.25 -2.38
C SER A 358 6.34 10.81 -1.99
N PHE A 359 7.34 9.97 -2.07
CA PHE A 359 7.34 8.60 -1.60
C PHE A 359 8.62 8.31 -0.83
N LYS A 360 8.63 7.22 -0.06
CA LYS A 360 9.81 6.78 0.69
C LYS A 360 10.46 5.61 -0.02
N VAL A 361 11.79 5.66 -0.17
CA VAL A 361 12.65 4.53 -0.58
C VAL A 361 13.78 4.40 0.43
N GLU A 362 13.97 3.19 0.98
CA GLU A 362 14.95 2.92 2.05
C GLU A 362 14.85 3.92 3.22
N GLY A 363 13.63 4.38 3.53
CA GLY A 363 13.35 5.35 4.58
C GLY A 363 13.62 6.82 4.23
N THR A 364 14.08 7.11 3.01
CA THR A 364 14.36 8.47 2.52
C THR A 364 13.20 9.00 1.68
N ASP A 365 12.76 10.23 1.93
CA ASP A 365 11.70 10.88 1.13
C ASP A 365 12.25 11.37 -0.23
N VAL A 366 11.60 10.94 -1.30
CA VAL A 366 11.85 11.37 -2.69
C VAL A 366 10.64 12.16 -3.16
N ALA A 367 10.83 13.43 -3.51
CA ALA A 367 9.79 14.27 -4.09
C ALA A 367 9.54 13.87 -5.55
N VAL A 368 8.30 13.96 -6.01
CA VAL A 368 7.91 13.59 -7.38
C VAL A 368 7.72 14.86 -8.23
N ASP A 369 8.26 14.85 -9.44
CA ASP A 369 8.10 15.93 -10.43
C ASP A 369 7.27 15.52 -11.66
N ALA A 370 7.08 14.22 -11.90
CA ALA A 370 6.17 13.68 -12.91
C ALA A 370 5.80 12.21 -12.60
N GLY A 371 4.77 11.68 -13.27
CA GLY A 371 4.42 10.26 -13.18
C GLY A 371 3.25 9.83 -14.05
N THR A 372 3.11 8.52 -14.23
CA THR A 372 1.99 7.89 -14.93
C THR A 372 1.52 6.67 -14.14
N ALA A 373 0.25 6.30 -14.27
CA ALA A 373 -0.24 5.03 -13.75
C ALA A 373 -1.08 4.30 -14.80
N VAL A 374 -0.90 3.00 -14.96
CA VAL A 374 -1.78 2.15 -15.76
C VAL A 374 -2.51 1.22 -14.82
N VAL A 375 -3.85 1.24 -14.87
CA VAL A 375 -4.69 0.37 -14.06
C VAL A 375 -5.43 -0.59 -14.97
N GLU A 376 -5.20 -1.88 -14.76
CA GLU A 376 -5.95 -2.97 -15.37
C GLU A 376 -6.61 -3.81 -14.28
N ALA A 377 -7.76 -4.42 -14.57
CA ALA A 377 -8.40 -5.31 -13.61
C ALA A 377 -9.11 -6.50 -14.30
N GLU A 378 -8.92 -7.69 -13.74
CA GLU A 378 -9.61 -8.92 -14.13
C GLU A 378 -10.45 -9.43 -12.96
N GLY A 379 -11.71 -8.98 -12.89
CA GLY A 379 -12.57 -9.27 -11.75
C GLY A 379 -12.23 -8.41 -10.53
N ASP A 380 -11.87 -9.04 -9.40
CA ASP A 380 -11.48 -8.35 -8.16
C ASP A 380 -9.95 -8.13 -8.06
N GLU A 381 -9.17 -8.72 -8.99
CA GLU A 381 -7.71 -8.60 -9.05
C GLU A 381 -7.31 -7.41 -9.93
N TYR A 382 -6.32 -6.64 -9.47
CA TYR A 382 -5.78 -5.49 -10.16
C TYR A 382 -4.33 -5.73 -10.55
N HIS A 383 -3.99 -5.25 -11.74
CA HIS A 383 -2.62 -5.04 -12.18
C HIS A 383 -2.41 -3.53 -12.30
N ILE A 384 -1.51 -2.97 -11.50
CA ILE A 384 -1.26 -1.52 -11.48
C ILE A 384 0.22 -1.27 -11.65
N GLU A 385 0.57 -0.50 -12.68
CA GLU A 385 1.92 -0.02 -12.91
C GLU A 385 1.96 1.47 -12.66
N LEU A 386 2.79 1.91 -11.72
CA LEU A 386 2.97 3.31 -11.37
C LEU A 386 4.42 3.73 -11.66
N THR A 387 4.59 4.64 -12.60
CA THR A 387 5.88 5.24 -12.95
C THR A 387 5.99 6.61 -12.31
N LEU A 388 7.10 6.89 -11.62
CA LEU A 388 7.37 8.18 -10.98
C LEU A 388 8.74 8.69 -11.36
N GLU A 389 8.83 9.99 -11.61
CA GLU A 389 10.09 10.69 -11.82
C GLU A 389 10.40 11.51 -10.57
N GLY A 390 11.44 11.06 -9.86
CA GLY A 390 11.89 11.69 -8.63
C GLY A 390 12.71 12.95 -8.91
N ARG A 391 12.58 13.95 -8.04
CA ARG A 391 13.39 15.18 -8.07
C ARG A 391 14.88 14.93 -7.78
N ASP A 392 15.21 13.74 -7.33
CA ASP A 392 16.57 13.23 -7.22
C ASP A 392 17.19 12.85 -8.58
N GLY A 393 16.40 12.91 -9.67
CA GLY A 393 16.81 12.58 -11.02
C GLY A 393 16.69 11.09 -11.34
N PHE A 394 16.08 10.29 -10.47
CA PHE A 394 15.85 8.86 -10.68
C PHE A 394 14.42 8.57 -11.14
N LYS A 395 14.25 7.51 -11.95
CA LYS A 395 12.96 7.02 -12.42
C LYS A 395 12.61 5.72 -11.72
N TYR A 396 11.41 5.67 -11.15
CA TYR A 396 10.93 4.58 -10.32
C TYR A 396 9.73 3.90 -10.97
N MET A 397 9.72 2.57 -10.95
CA MET A 397 8.54 1.76 -11.29
C MET A 397 8.03 1.06 -10.05
N ILE A 398 6.72 1.11 -9.83
CA ILE A 398 6.03 0.39 -8.78
C ILE A 398 4.98 -0.49 -9.42
N GLU A 399 5.15 -1.80 -9.31
CA GLU A 399 4.22 -2.80 -9.85
C GLU A 399 3.38 -3.38 -8.71
N TYR A 400 2.07 -3.45 -8.89
CA TYR A 400 1.14 -4.12 -7.99
C TYR A 400 0.33 -5.18 -8.73
N ASN A 401 0.27 -6.37 -8.14
CA ASN A 401 -0.59 -7.46 -8.60
C ASN A 401 -1.37 -7.98 -7.40
N GLY A 402 -2.66 -7.71 -7.34
CA GLY A 402 -3.49 -8.18 -6.23
C GLY A 402 -4.82 -7.46 -6.13
N LYS A 403 -5.60 -7.81 -5.10
CA LYS A 403 -6.87 -7.15 -4.80
C LYS A 403 -6.65 -5.81 -4.12
N LEU A 404 -7.44 -4.79 -4.46
CA LEU A 404 -7.45 -3.55 -3.67
C LEU A 404 -7.93 -3.85 -2.25
N ASN A 405 -7.34 -3.18 -1.26
CA ASN A 405 -7.63 -3.36 0.17
C ASN A 405 -7.32 -4.75 0.72
N ASP A 406 -6.63 -5.59 -0.05
CA ASP A 406 -6.12 -6.85 0.46
C ASP A 406 -4.83 -6.57 1.23
N ALA A 407 -4.88 -6.83 2.53
CA ALA A 407 -3.71 -6.72 3.39
C ALA A 407 -2.74 -7.90 3.16
N GLY A 408 -3.14 -8.92 2.37
CA GLY A 408 -2.49 -10.22 2.28
C GLY A 408 -2.67 -11.02 3.58
N ASP A 409 -2.06 -12.21 3.64
CA ASP A 409 -1.81 -12.95 4.88
C ASP A 409 -0.81 -12.17 5.75
N VAL A 410 -1.22 -11.00 6.25
CA VAL A 410 -0.72 -10.56 7.55
C VAL A 410 -1.25 -11.61 8.50
N GLU A 411 -0.38 -12.20 9.33
CA GLU A 411 -0.87 -12.86 10.52
C GLU A 411 -1.94 -11.96 11.15
N ASP A 412 -3.07 -12.57 11.45
CA ASP A 412 -4.14 -12.02 12.23
C ASP A 412 -3.55 -11.34 13.48
N ASP A 413 -3.33 -10.04 13.36
CA ASP A 413 -2.73 -9.21 14.37
C ASP A 413 -3.58 -7.95 14.38
N ASN A 414 -4.76 -8.09 14.97
CA ASN A 414 -5.34 -7.03 15.78
C ASN A 414 -4.44 -6.72 17.01
N SER A 415 -3.13 -7.00 16.99
CA SER A 415 -2.30 -6.79 18.17
C SER A 415 -2.15 -5.29 18.40
N PRO A 416 -2.22 -4.86 19.67
CA PRO A 416 -2.07 -3.46 19.99
C PRO A 416 -0.71 -2.90 19.54
N VAL A 417 -0.73 -1.73 18.91
CA VAL A 417 0.46 -0.94 18.64
C VAL A 417 0.85 -0.25 19.94
N ALA A 418 1.94 -0.68 20.57
CA ALA A 418 2.46 -0.08 21.78
C ALA A 418 3.50 1.00 21.48
N PHE A 419 3.29 2.21 22.00
CA PHE A 419 4.25 3.31 21.96
C PHE A 419 5.17 3.29 23.17
N THR A 420 6.47 3.53 22.94
CA THR A 420 7.50 3.57 23.98
C THR A 420 7.79 4.97 24.46
N TYR A 421 7.41 5.98 23.69
CA TYR A 421 7.69 7.37 24.03
C TYR A 421 6.48 8.23 23.72
N MET A 422 6.20 9.17 24.62
CA MET A 422 5.31 10.30 24.38
C MET A 422 6.07 11.59 24.74
N SER A 423 6.10 12.57 23.85
CA SER A 423 6.75 13.87 24.12
C SER A 423 6.02 14.69 25.17
N ASN A 424 6.66 15.70 25.75
CA ASN A 424 5.92 16.76 26.45
C ASN A 424 4.90 17.40 25.49
N GLY A 425 3.73 17.72 26.04
CA GLY A 425 2.64 18.35 25.34
C GLY A 425 2.99 19.78 24.93
N THR A 426 2.75 20.14 23.67
CA THR A 426 2.87 21.53 23.22
C THR A 426 1.48 22.11 22.98
N TYR A 427 1.13 23.19 23.67
CA TYR A 427 -0.19 23.79 23.50
C TYR A 427 -0.34 24.45 22.11
N SER A 428 -1.33 24.01 21.35
CA SER A 428 -1.70 24.56 20.04
C SER A 428 -2.85 25.55 20.19
N SER A 429 -2.56 26.84 20.06
CA SER A 429 -3.59 27.89 20.16
C SER A 429 -4.58 27.90 18.98
N SER A 430 -4.23 27.29 17.85
CA SER A 430 -5.13 27.16 16.71
C SER A 430 -6.16 26.04 16.91
N LEU A 431 -5.79 24.97 17.61
CA LEU A 431 -6.64 23.79 17.82
C LEU A 431 -7.20 23.69 19.24
N TRP A 432 -6.72 24.52 20.17
CA TRP A 432 -7.14 24.59 21.58
C TRP A 432 -6.85 23.30 22.38
N CYS A 433 -5.82 22.56 21.98
CA CYS A 433 -5.43 21.28 22.56
C CYS A 433 -3.92 21.20 22.77
N TYR A 434 -3.47 20.22 23.57
CA TYR A 434 -2.05 19.86 23.67
C TYR A 434 -1.69 18.82 22.61
N GLU A 435 -0.58 19.07 21.90
CA GLU A 435 0.02 18.16 20.94
C GLU A 435 1.09 17.29 21.61
N TYR A 436 0.93 15.97 21.51
CA TYR A 436 1.87 14.95 21.97
C TYR A 436 2.37 14.13 20.79
N LYS A 437 3.67 13.87 20.71
CA LYS A 437 4.27 13.00 19.70
C LYS A 437 4.61 11.65 20.31
N LEU A 438 4.09 10.59 19.72
CA LEU A 438 4.34 9.24 20.14
C LEU A 438 5.22 8.51 19.13
N LYS A 439 6.07 7.61 19.62
CA LYS A 439 6.89 6.73 18.78
C LYS A 439 7.20 5.41 19.48
N ASN A 440 7.58 4.40 18.72
CA ASN A 440 8.20 3.18 19.24
C ASN A 440 9.50 2.82 18.51
N ASP A 441 10.16 1.77 19.00
CA ASP A 441 11.46 1.30 18.49
C ASP A 441 11.34 0.61 17.12
N LYS A 442 10.11 0.29 16.69
CA LYS A 442 9.79 -0.26 15.36
C LYS A 442 9.65 0.84 14.30
N GLY A 443 9.76 2.11 14.68
CA GLY A 443 9.54 3.25 13.79
C GLY A 443 8.07 3.63 13.63
N ASP A 444 7.16 3.04 14.40
CA ASP A 444 5.77 3.48 14.46
C ASP A 444 5.71 4.83 15.17
N ALA A 445 4.84 5.72 14.69
CA ALA A 445 4.68 7.06 15.23
C ALA A 445 3.25 7.56 15.11
N MET A 446 2.84 8.46 15.99
CA MET A 446 1.61 9.25 15.79
C MET A 446 1.70 10.59 16.49
N THR A 447 0.93 11.56 16.02
CA THR A 447 0.64 12.79 16.77
C THR A 447 -0.74 12.67 17.40
N LEU A 448 -0.81 12.91 18.70
CA LEU A 448 -2.03 12.86 19.49
C LEU A 448 -2.35 14.26 20.02
N TYR A 449 -3.55 14.73 19.74
CA TYR A 449 -4.08 15.99 20.23
C TYR A 449 -5.13 15.71 21.28
N ILE A 450 -4.98 16.29 22.47
CA ILE A 450 -5.90 16.11 23.58
C ILE A 450 -6.33 17.47 24.12
N ASN A 451 -7.62 17.66 24.28
CA ASN A 451 -8.18 18.78 25.00
C ASN A 451 -8.69 18.30 26.37
N ASP A 452 -7.79 18.34 27.34
CA ASP A 452 -8.10 18.21 28.76
C ASP A 452 -7.95 19.60 29.40
N THR A 453 -9.04 20.14 29.92
CA THR A 453 -9.04 21.48 30.55
C THR A 453 -8.25 21.53 31.86
N GLN A 454 -7.95 20.37 32.44
CA GLN A 454 -7.15 20.20 33.64
C GLN A 454 -5.70 19.81 33.29
N GLY A 455 -5.49 19.21 32.12
CA GLY A 455 -4.21 18.75 31.59
C GLY A 455 -3.17 19.86 31.37
N ASN A 456 -1.90 19.45 31.37
CA ASN A 456 -0.75 20.32 31.11
C ASN A 456 0.29 19.62 30.24
N GLU A 457 1.38 20.31 29.90
CA GLU A 457 2.46 19.76 29.06
C GLU A 457 3.12 18.46 29.57
N THR A 458 2.91 18.09 30.85
CA THR A 458 3.50 16.91 31.50
C THR A 458 2.48 15.96 32.10
N ASN A 459 1.17 16.24 32.04
CA ASN A 459 0.15 15.38 32.65
C ASN A 459 -1.23 15.50 31.98
N ILE A 460 -1.98 14.41 31.98
CA ILE A 460 -3.38 14.33 31.52
C ILE A 460 -4.19 13.66 32.64
N TYR A 461 -5.37 14.19 32.96
CA TYR A 461 -6.19 13.71 34.08
C TYR A 461 -7.28 12.74 33.60
N THR A 462 -7.52 11.70 34.39
CA THR A 462 -8.40 10.55 34.06
C THR A 462 -9.86 10.73 34.40
N ASP A 463 -10.23 11.87 35.00
CA ASP A 463 -11.62 12.11 35.38
C ASP A 463 -12.52 12.38 34.16
N ASP A 464 -11.92 12.48 32.96
CA ASP A 464 -12.59 12.79 31.71
C ASP A 464 -12.58 11.56 30.77
N SER A 465 -13.73 11.29 30.15
CA SER A 465 -13.85 10.31 29.06
C SER A 465 -13.56 10.98 27.72
N PHE A 466 -12.67 10.40 26.92
CA PHE A 466 -12.24 11.02 25.67
C PHE A 466 -13.03 10.53 24.45
N ILE A 467 -13.61 11.47 23.70
CA ILE A 467 -14.35 11.22 22.46
C ILE A 467 -13.51 11.68 21.28
N TRP A 468 -13.45 10.84 20.24
CA TRP A 468 -12.73 11.19 19.03
C TRP A 468 -13.46 12.30 18.27
N THR A 469 -12.68 13.25 17.77
CA THR A 469 -13.12 14.31 16.87
C THR A 469 -12.12 14.45 15.71
N THR A 470 -12.50 15.14 14.64
CA THR A 470 -11.51 15.45 13.61
C THR A 470 -10.52 16.48 14.15
N ARG A 471 -9.30 16.50 13.60
CA ARG A 471 -8.23 17.40 14.03
C ARG A 471 -8.66 18.86 14.13
N ASP A 472 -9.53 19.31 13.23
CA ASP A 472 -9.99 20.70 13.16
C ASP A 472 -11.02 21.06 14.25
N TYR A 473 -11.49 20.08 15.05
CA TYR A 473 -12.58 20.21 16.00
C TYR A 473 -12.25 19.80 17.46
N CYS A 474 -10.97 19.78 17.87
CA CYS A 474 -10.55 19.46 19.24
C CYS A 474 -10.80 20.61 20.26
N TYR A 475 -12.01 21.18 20.27
CA TYR A 475 -12.34 22.41 21.03
C TYR A 475 -12.91 22.17 22.43
N TYR A 476 -13.49 20.99 22.70
CA TYR A 476 -14.17 20.72 23.95
C TYR A 476 -13.35 19.86 24.89
N ALA A 477 -13.56 20.04 26.19
CA ALA A 477 -12.97 19.20 27.22
C ALA A 477 -13.41 17.74 27.00
N GLY A 478 -12.45 16.81 27.01
CA GLY A 478 -12.71 15.41 26.69
C GLY A 478 -12.70 15.09 25.20
N ASP A 479 -12.24 16.00 24.33
CA ASP A 479 -12.01 15.68 22.93
C ASP A 479 -10.57 15.20 22.71
N PHE A 480 -10.39 14.21 21.84
CA PHE A 480 -9.07 13.87 21.28
C PHE A 480 -9.12 13.72 19.76
N SER A 481 -7.98 13.93 19.11
CA SER A 481 -7.80 13.63 17.70
C SER A 481 -6.39 13.17 17.43
N THR A 482 -6.20 12.45 16.32
CA THR A 482 -4.91 11.87 15.94
C THR A 482 -4.51 12.34 14.56
N TYR A 483 -3.21 12.49 14.31
CA TYR A 483 -2.67 12.86 13.01
C TYR A 483 -1.34 12.16 12.75
N GLY A 484 -1.01 11.95 11.46
CA GLY A 484 0.28 11.38 11.06
C GLY A 484 0.56 10.01 11.67
N ILE A 485 -0.46 9.15 11.77
CA ILE A 485 -0.32 7.78 12.28
C ILE A 485 0.51 7.00 11.27
N SER A 486 1.63 6.44 11.71
CA SER A 486 2.52 5.57 10.93
C SER A 486 2.72 4.28 11.71
N VAL A 487 2.35 3.13 11.14
CA VAL A 487 2.58 1.80 11.76
C VAL A 487 3.22 0.90 10.72
N GLY A 488 4.36 0.28 10.99
CA GLY A 488 5.10 -0.54 10.03
C GLY A 488 5.55 0.24 8.79
N GLY A 489 5.78 1.56 8.92
CA GLY A 489 6.05 2.46 7.80
C GLY A 489 4.82 2.86 6.98
N VAL A 490 3.62 2.43 7.39
CA VAL A 490 2.34 2.68 6.70
C VAL A 490 1.63 3.86 7.32
N SER A 491 1.26 4.87 6.53
CA SER A 491 0.44 6.00 7.01
C SER A 491 -1.05 5.63 7.09
N TYR A 492 -1.68 5.92 8.22
CA TYR A 492 -3.11 5.71 8.45
C TYR A 492 -3.86 7.00 8.77
N GLU A 493 -5.12 7.06 8.34
CA GLU A 493 -6.06 8.14 8.68
C GLU A 493 -7.25 7.57 9.46
N ALA A 494 -7.30 7.88 10.75
CA ALA A 494 -8.42 7.50 11.60
C ALA A 494 -9.63 8.38 11.31
N ILE A 495 -10.83 7.78 11.27
CA ILE A 495 -12.11 8.46 11.00
C ILE A 495 -13.04 8.46 12.21
N SER A 496 -12.73 7.65 13.23
CA SER A 496 -13.39 7.65 14.54
C SER A 496 -12.54 6.87 15.53
N GLY A 497 -12.85 6.99 16.82
CA GLY A 497 -12.22 6.18 17.85
C GLY A 497 -12.71 6.48 19.26
N THR A 498 -12.18 5.74 20.20
CA THR A 498 -12.37 5.92 21.64
C THR A 498 -11.02 5.82 22.32
N MET A 499 -10.85 6.54 23.43
CA MET A 499 -9.66 6.43 24.26
C MET A 499 -10.08 6.27 25.72
N ASP A 500 -9.60 5.19 26.31
CA ASP A 500 -9.64 4.96 27.74
C ASP A 500 -8.29 5.36 28.32
N LEU A 501 -8.31 6.27 29.30
CA LEU A 501 -7.12 6.79 29.97
C LEU A 501 -7.17 6.42 31.44
N GLU A 502 -6.07 5.87 31.94
CA GLU A 502 -5.78 5.61 33.34
C GLU A 502 -4.50 6.35 33.73
N SER A 503 -4.38 6.68 35.01
CA SER A 503 -3.25 7.41 35.57
C SER A 503 -3.09 6.98 37.01
N ASP A 504 -1.84 6.92 37.46
CA ASP A 504 -1.52 6.62 38.85
C ASP A 504 -1.12 7.88 39.63
N ASP A 505 -1.09 7.76 40.96
CA ASP A 505 -0.61 8.82 41.85
C ASP A 505 0.89 9.17 41.63
N ALA A 506 1.62 8.39 40.82
CA ALA A 506 3.03 8.56 40.52
C ALA A 506 3.29 9.34 39.21
N GLY A 507 2.23 9.83 38.55
CA GLY A 507 2.30 10.61 37.31
C GLY A 507 2.62 9.77 36.07
N THR A 508 2.36 8.46 36.14
CA THR A 508 2.34 7.55 34.99
C THR A 508 0.95 7.64 34.36
N ILE A 509 0.91 7.70 33.04
CA ILE A 509 -0.34 7.59 32.28
C ILE A 509 -0.33 6.27 31.51
N ALA A 510 -1.49 5.63 31.45
CA ALA A 510 -1.74 4.50 30.59
C ALA A 510 -2.97 4.81 29.74
N PHE A 511 -2.89 4.68 28.42
CA PHE A 511 -4.10 4.75 27.59
C PHE A 511 -4.21 3.54 26.68
N THR A 512 -5.46 3.16 26.42
CA THR A 512 -5.84 2.27 25.34
C THR A 512 -6.76 3.03 24.41
N MET A 513 -6.40 3.08 23.13
CA MET A 513 -7.13 3.82 22.12
C MET A 513 -7.52 2.89 20.99
N GLU A 514 -8.81 2.78 20.72
CA GLU A 514 -9.33 2.05 19.56
C GLU A 514 -9.64 3.05 18.46
N LEU A 515 -8.93 2.94 17.34
CA LEU A 515 -9.16 3.78 16.16
C LEU A 515 -9.77 2.95 15.05
N ASN A 516 -10.83 3.49 14.46
CA ASN A 516 -11.40 2.98 13.22
C ASN A 516 -10.84 3.81 12.07
N PHE A 517 -10.36 3.11 11.06
CA PHE A 517 -9.74 3.68 9.88
C PHE A 517 -10.72 3.73 8.73
N SER A 518 -10.47 4.65 7.81
CA SER A 518 -11.24 4.82 6.59
C SER A 518 -11.37 3.53 5.79
N ASN A 519 -10.35 2.66 5.77
CA ASN A 519 -10.37 1.33 5.14
C ASN A 519 -11.32 0.30 5.78
N GLY A 520 -12.06 0.65 6.84
CA GLY A 520 -12.96 -0.26 7.55
C GLY A 520 -12.28 -1.17 8.57
N THR A 521 -10.96 -1.03 8.77
CA THR A 521 -10.23 -1.73 9.84
C THR A 521 -10.28 -0.95 11.15
N SER A 522 -10.13 -1.66 12.26
CA SER A 522 -9.94 -1.08 13.59
C SER A 522 -8.58 -1.52 14.12
N ARG A 523 -7.87 -0.65 14.83
CA ARG A 523 -6.66 -1.03 15.59
C ARG A 523 -6.66 -0.42 16.96
N THR A 524 -6.02 -1.15 17.87
CA THR A 524 -5.74 -0.70 19.23
C THR A 524 -4.34 -0.09 19.30
N PHE A 525 -4.23 1.07 19.93
CA PHE A 525 -2.98 1.76 20.24
C PHE A 525 -2.88 1.90 21.75
N THR A 526 -1.68 1.67 22.28
CA THR A 526 -1.43 1.73 23.71
C THR A 526 -0.20 2.54 24.02
N PHE A 527 -0.21 3.16 25.19
CA PHE A 527 0.96 3.76 25.82
C PHE A 527 0.83 3.53 27.31
N ASP A 528 1.92 3.15 27.95
CA ASP A 528 2.01 3.03 29.40
C ASP A 528 3.36 3.58 29.84
N GLY A 529 3.35 4.72 30.54
CA GLY A 529 4.53 5.30 31.12
C GLY A 529 4.43 6.82 31.31
N LYS A 530 5.59 7.50 31.29
CA LYS A 530 5.65 8.93 31.64
C LYS A 530 5.82 9.82 30.42
N ILE A 531 5.04 10.90 30.39
CA ILE A 531 5.18 11.96 29.39
C ILE A 531 6.60 12.55 29.47
N GLY A 532 7.24 12.68 28.30
CA GLY A 532 8.59 13.22 28.13
C GLY A 532 9.73 12.22 28.39
N GLN A 533 9.43 10.95 28.68
CA GLN A 533 10.44 9.91 28.95
C GLN A 533 10.34 8.75 27.96
N GLU A 534 11.48 8.22 27.52
CA GLU A 534 11.52 6.97 26.75
C GLU A 534 11.29 5.81 27.72
N ASN A 535 10.14 5.16 27.59
CA ASN A 535 9.85 3.88 28.23
C ASN A 535 10.48 2.83 27.33
N ASN A 536 11.67 2.32 27.64
CA ASN A 536 12.23 1.21 26.88
C ASN A 536 11.26 0.01 26.96
N SER A 537 10.39 -0.19 25.96
CA SER A 537 9.73 -1.47 25.78
C SER A 537 10.76 -2.38 25.11
N GLY A 538 11.66 -2.94 25.93
CA GLY A 538 12.29 -4.18 25.53
C GLY A 538 11.19 -5.16 25.15
N GLU A 539 11.40 -5.91 24.07
CA GLU A 539 10.58 -7.07 23.69
C GLU A 539 10.13 -7.81 24.96
N VAL A 540 8.83 -7.79 25.26
CA VAL A 540 8.33 -8.45 26.47
C VAL A 540 8.60 -9.93 26.33
N THR A 541 9.52 -10.44 27.15
CA THR A 541 9.94 -11.83 27.05
C THR A 541 8.81 -12.70 27.58
N LYS A 542 8.30 -13.63 26.77
CA LYS A 542 7.28 -14.57 27.22
C LYS A 542 7.85 -15.43 28.35
N LEU A 543 7.16 -15.48 29.49
CA LEU A 543 7.58 -16.33 30.61
C LEU A 543 7.62 -17.81 30.22
N ALA A 544 8.57 -18.54 30.78
CA ALA A 544 8.72 -19.97 30.52
C ALA A 544 7.48 -20.76 30.98
N THR A 545 7.03 -21.71 30.16
CA THR A 545 5.90 -22.60 30.45
C THR A 545 6.17 -23.43 31.72
N PRO A 546 5.28 -23.40 32.73
CA PRO A 546 5.41 -24.22 33.92
C PRO A 546 5.47 -25.72 33.59
N SER A 547 6.48 -26.42 34.09
CA SER A 547 6.51 -27.89 34.04
C SER A 547 5.72 -28.45 35.20
N VAL A 548 4.44 -28.74 34.97
CA VAL A 548 3.49 -29.13 36.02
C VAL A 548 3.58 -30.62 36.32
N SER A 549 3.61 -30.96 37.61
CA SER A 549 3.54 -32.34 38.12
C SER A 549 2.73 -32.38 39.40
N GLY A 550 2.20 -33.55 39.77
CA GLY A 550 1.37 -33.68 40.95
C GLY A 550 1.51 -35.03 41.63
N ILE A 551 1.26 -35.06 42.93
CA ILE A 551 1.19 -36.28 43.73
C ILE A 551 -0.19 -36.34 44.37
N VAL A 552 -0.78 -37.53 44.34
CA VAL A 552 -2.12 -37.82 44.87
C VAL A 552 -1.97 -38.57 46.19
N SER A 553 -2.83 -38.25 47.16
CA SER A 553 -2.97 -38.98 48.41
C SER A 553 -4.45 -39.01 48.79
N GLY A 554 -5.09 -40.18 48.71
CA GLY A 554 -6.53 -40.30 48.92
C GLY A 554 -7.35 -39.41 47.97
N ASN A 555 -8.13 -38.51 48.56
CA ASN A 555 -8.92 -37.49 47.87
C ASN A 555 -8.28 -36.10 47.87
N ALA A 556 -6.96 -36.03 48.01
CA ALA A 556 -6.17 -34.82 47.94
C ALA A 556 -5.10 -34.93 46.85
N ALA A 557 -4.69 -33.79 46.30
CA ALA A 557 -3.59 -33.71 45.35
C ALA A 557 -2.75 -32.47 45.58
N THR A 558 -1.44 -32.63 45.65
CA THR A 558 -0.48 -31.53 45.68
C THR A 558 0.17 -31.40 44.31
N ILE A 559 -0.05 -30.26 43.67
CA ILE A 559 0.45 -29.92 42.34
C ILE A 559 1.62 -28.94 42.51
N SER A 560 2.71 -29.17 41.79
CA SER A 560 3.93 -28.37 41.86
C SER A 560 4.54 -28.15 40.49
N TRP A 561 5.26 -27.04 40.35
CA TRP A 561 6.00 -26.65 39.16
C TRP A 561 7.31 -25.97 39.55
N GLN A 562 8.19 -25.75 38.58
CA GLN A 562 9.39 -24.94 38.81
C GLN A 562 9.01 -23.46 38.88
N GLU A 563 9.62 -22.75 39.83
CA GLU A 563 9.46 -21.30 39.94
C GLU A 563 10.00 -20.62 38.67
N ILE A 564 9.16 -19.80 38.04
CA ILE A 564 9.45 -19.10 36.80
C ILE A 564 10.03 -17.74 37.13
N THR A 565 11.26 -17.49 36.68
CA THR A 565 11.93 -16.19 36.87
C THR A 565 11.14 -15.09 36.18
N GLY A 566 10.82 -14.02 36.90
CA GLY A 566 10.00 -12.91 36.39
C GLY A 566 8.50 -13.07 36.62
N ALA A 567 8.05 -14.19 37.19
CA ALA A 567 6.66 -14.38 37.60
C ALA A 567 6.38 -13.77 38.98
N LYS A 568 5.20 -13.15 39.13
CA LYS A 568 4.64 -12.66 40.40
C LYS A 568 3.93 -13.76 41.17
N ASP A 569 3.09 -14.48 40.44
CA ASP A 569 2.16 -15.47 40.93
C ASP A 569 1.75 -16.41 39.77
N TYR A 570 0.92 -17.40 40.08
CA TYR A 570 0.47 -18.41 39.14
C TYR A 570 -1.05 -18.57 39.18
N THR A 571 -1.65 -18.56 38.00
CA THR A 571 -3.05 -18.92 37.81
C THR A 571 -3.16 -20.42 37.60
N VAL A 572 -3.79 -21.13 38.54
CA VAL A 572 -4.03 -22.57 38.49
C VAL A 572 -5.50 -22.84 38.20
N THR A 573 -5.80 -23.67 37.21
CA THR A 573 -7.16 -24.15 36.94
C THR A 573 -7.30 -25.66 37.11
N LEU A 574 -8.39 -26.12 37.73
CA LEU A 574 -8.75 -27.54 37.87
C LEU A 574 -9.97 -27.85 36.99
N ASN A 575 -9.84 -28.82 36.09
CA ASN A 575 -10.82 -29.18 35.06
C ASN A 575 -11.34 -27.97 34.26
N GLY A 576 -10.49 -26.94 34.08
CA GLY A 576 -10.82 -25.73 33.35
C GLY A 576 -11.88 -24.83 34.00
N THR A 577 -12.32 -25.10 35.24
CA THR A 577 -13.41 -24.35 35.88
C THR A 577 -13.03 -23.72 37.21
N GLU A 578 -12.37 -24.43 38.12
CA GLU A 578 -11.95 -23.85 39.40
C GLU A 578 -10.62 -23.12 39.23
N VAL A 579 -10.61 -21.80 39.41
CA VAL A 579 -9.42 -20.94 39.27
C VAL A 579 -8.89 -20.52 40.65
N LYS A 580 -7.60 -20.71 40.90
CA LYS A 580 -6.88 -20.23 42.09
C LYS A 580 -5.61 -19.50 41.67
N THR A 581 -5.34 -18.36 42.30
CA THR A 581 -4.06 -17.64 42.15
C THR A 581 -3.20 -17.88 43.38
N VAL A 582 -1.95 -18.31 43.16
CA VAL A 582 -1.00 -18.59 44.24
C VAL A 582 0.35 -17.92 43.96
N GLU A 583 0.95 -17.32 44.97
CA GLU A 583 2.33 -16.77 44.87
C GLU A 583 3.39 -17.88 44.99
N THR A 584 2.99 -19.07 45.45
CA THR A 584 3.86 -20.24 45.61
C THR A 584 3.90 -21.09 44.33
N ALA A 585 5.02 -21.75 44.06
CA ALA A 585 5.16 -22.68 42.93
C ALA A 585 4.49 -24.06 43.16
N TYR A 586 3.47 -24.10 44.02
CA TYR A 586 2.68 -25.28 44.33
C TYR A 586 1.29 -24.91 44.87
N ILE A 587 0.36 -25.86 44.81
CA ILE A 587 -0.96 -25.76 45.39
C ILE A 587 -1.46 -27.14 45.85
N THR A 588 -2.27 -27.18 46.90
CA THR A 588 -2.92 -28.42 47.38
C THR A 588 -4.43 -28.33 47.22
N PHE A 589 -5.00 -29.31 46.51
CA PHE A 589 -6.43 -29.56 46.44
C PHE A 589 -6.81 -30.62 47.48
N GLN A 590 -7.90 -30.37 48.20
CA GLN A 590 -8.40 -31.22 49.29
C GLN A 590 -9.89 -31.49 49.04
N GLY A 591 -10.39 -32.64 49.51
CA GLY A 591 -11.81 -32.95 49.42
C GLY A 591 -12.32 -33.20 47.99
N LEU A 592 -11.46 -33.74 47.12
CA LEU A 592 -11.84 -34.15 45.77
C LEU A 592 -12.74 -35.39 45.83
N GLU A 593 -13.38 -35.73 44.71
CA GLU A 593 -14.08 -37.00 44.57
C GLU A 593 -13.05 -38.11 44.39
N TYR A 594 -13.26 -39.28 45.02
CA TYR A 594 -12.41 -40.46 44.82
C TYR A 594 -12.57 -41.03 43.40
N SER A 595 -11.60 -41.83 42.96
CA SER A 595 -11.57 -42.50 41.65
C SER A 595 -11.83 -41.56 40.46
N THR A 596 -11.51 -40.27 40.61
CA THR A 596 -11.87 -39.22 39.65
C THR A 596 -10.61 -38.62 39.06
N THR A 597 -10.58 -38.50 37.73
CA THR A 597 -9.46 -37.88 37.02
C THR A 597 -9.67 -36.38 36.91
N TYR A 598 -8.65 -35.63 37.31
CA TYR A 598 -8.60 -34.19 37.23
C TYR A 598 -7.46 -33.75 36.32
N THR A 599 -7.71 -32.68 35.57
CA THR A 599 -6.70 -31.97 34.77
C THR A 599 -6.38 -30.66 35.45
N VAL A 600 -5.09 -30.40 35.69
CA VAL A 600 -4.61 -29.12 36.21
C VAL A 600 -3.86 -28.37 35.13
N SER A 601 -4.09 -27.06 35.07
CA SER A 601 -3.38 -26.13 34.18
C SER A 601 -2.79 -25.00 35.00
N VAL A 602 -1.55 -24.60 34.74
CA VAL A 602 -0.83 -23.55 35.46
C VAL A 602 -0.26 -22.55 34.46
N VAL A 603 -0.55 -21.27 34.67
CA VAL A 603 -0.01 -20.13 33.90
C VAL A 603 0.78 -19.24 34.85
N ALA A 604 2.01 -18.89 34.49
CA ALA A 604 2.83 -17.94 35.23
C ALA A 604 2.49 -16.51 34.79
N ASN A 605 2.17 -15.65 35.76
CA ASN A 605 1.81 -14.25 35.52
C ASN A 605 3.01 -13.34 35.81
N PRO A 606 3.30 -12.33 34.98
CA PRO A 606 4.50 -11.50 35.13
C PRO A 606 4.45 -10.58 36.36
N ALA A 607 5.61 -10.40 37.01
CA ALA A 607 5.83 -9.39 38.05
C ALA A 607 5.91 -7.98 37.50
N ASP A 608 6.36 -7.86 36.26
CA ASP A 608 6.38 -6.63 35.51
C ASP A 608 5.87 -6.92 34.10
N SER A 609 4.61 -6.54 33.85
CA SER A 609 3.94 -6.71 32.55
C SER A 609 4.55 -5.83 31.45
N SER A 610 5.41 -4.86 31.80
CA SER A 610 6.18 -4.08 30.83
C SER A 610 7.47 -4.79 30.36
N VAL A 611 7.88 -5.87 31.06
CA VAL A 611 9.10 -6.63 30.75
C VAL A 611 8.80 -8.07 30.31
N ASN A 612 7.73 -8.70 30.81
CA ASN A 612 7.37 -10.08 30.48
C ASN A 612 5.87 -10.23 30.19
N SER A 613 5.53 -11.14 29.28
CA SER A 613 4.15 -11.60 29.06
C SER A 613 3.88 -12.94 29.75
N ALA A 614 2.62 -13.25 30.03
CA ALA A 614 2.23 -14.49 30.70
C ALA A 614 2.69 -15.74 29.92
N SER A 615 2.98 -16.82 30.65
CA SER A 615 3.44 -18.07 30.02
C SER A 615 2.32 -18.78 29.25
N ASP A 616 2.68 -19.75 28.41
CA ASP A 616 1.72 -20.79 28.03
C ASP A 616 1.31 -21.61 29.26
N ALA A 617 0.15 -22.28 29.15
CA ALA A 617 -0.34 -23.17 30.18
C ALA A 617 0.48 -24.47 30.24
N GLY A 618 1.14 -24.71 31.37
CA GLY A 618 1.63 -26.04 31.72
C GLY A 618 0.48 -26.91 32.19
N THR A 619 0.37 -28.16 31.72
CA THR A 619 -0.74 -29.04 32.08
C THR A 619 -0.28 -30.40 32.61
N ALA A 620 -1.06 -30.96 33.53
CA ALA A 620 -0.89 -32.33 34.02
C ALA A 620 -2.25 -32.95 34.37
N THR A 621 -2.31 -34.28 34.41
CA THR A 621 -3.50 -35.03 34.84
C THR A 621 -3.16 -35.94 36.00
N PHE A 622 -4.07 -36.06 36.95
CA PHE A 622 -3.96 -37.01 38.07
C PHE A 622 -5.31 -37.65 38.37
N THR A 623 -5.29 -38.85 38.95
CA THR A 623 -6.50 -39.58 39.35
C THR A 623 -6.45 -39.80 40.85
N THR A 624 -7.48 -39.35 41.57
CA THR A 624 -7.63 -39.63 43.02
C THR A 624 -7.73 -41.11 43.29
N GLU A 625 -7.32 -41.54 44.48
CA GLU A 625 -7.33 -42.95 44.85
C GLU A 625 -8.77 -43.49 44.97
N ALA A 626 -8.93 -44.79 45.19
CA ALA A 626 -10.26 -45.36 45.44
C ALA A 626 -10.79 -44.92 46.82
N ASP A 627 -12.11 -44.78 46.96
CA ASP A 627 -12.72 -44.48 48.26
C ASP A 627 -12.46 -45.66 49.21
N PRO A 628 -11.76 -45.43 50.34
CA PRO A 628 -11.49 -46.50 51.31
C PRO A 628 -12.77 -47.08 51.92
N ASN A 629 -13.93 -46.46 51.73
CA ASN A 629 -15.24 -46.90 52.24
C ASN A 629 -16.15 -47.54 51.17
N GLU A 630 -15.76 -47.55 49.89
CA GLU A 630 -16.57 -48.09 48.80
C GLU A 630 -16.39 -49.62 48.72
N GLY A 631 -16.95 -50.31 49.70
CA GLY A 631 -16.82 -51.76 49.84
C GLY A 631 -17.21 -52.27 51.22
N GLY A 632 -18.39 -51.91 51.72
CA GLY A 632 -18.89 -52.46 52.98
C GLY A 632 -19.22 -53.95 52.88
N ASN A 633 -18.35 -54.82 53.42
CA ASN A 633 -18.80 -55.94 54.25
C ASN A 633 -17.71 -56.46 55.19
N GLU A 634 -18.10 -56.71 56.45
CA GLU A 634 -17.27 -57.26 57.52
C GLU A 634 -16.71 -58.65 57.16
N GLY A 635 -15.40 -58.82 57.35
CA GLY A 635 -14.69 -60.09 57.23
C GLY A 635 -13.42 -60.06 58.07
N GLY A 636 -13.43 -60.79 59.20
CA GLY A 636 -12.45 -60.68 60.27
C GLY A 636 -11.00 -61.06 59.95
N ASN A 637 -10.10 -60.22 60.46
CA ASN A 637 -8.95 -60.49 61.32
C ASN A 637 -7.84 -61.45 60.81
N THR A 638 -6.62 -60.91 60.67
CA THR A 638 -5.41 -61.48 61.29
C THR A 638 -4.28 -60.44 61.39
N GLY A 639 -4.07 -59.89 62.60
CA GLY A 639 -2.77 -59.36 63.07
C GLY A 639 -2.27 -58.06 62.41
N GLU A 640 -1.54 -57.15 63.03
CA GLU A 640 -0.90 -57.01 64.34
C GLU A 640 -0.65 -55.50 64.54
N SER A 641 -0.64 -55.07 65.80
CA SER A 641 -0.04 -53.86 66.38
C SER A 641 -0.30 -52.47 65.75
N PHE A 642 -1.22 -51.72 66.36
CA PHE A 642 -1.06 -50.27 66.50
C PHE A 642 0.10 -50.01 67.48
N GLU A 643 1.29 -49.66 66.98
CA GLU A 643 2.30 -49.03 67.82
C GLU A 643 2.20 -47.52 67.62
N ASN A 644 1.64 -46.84 68.62
CA ASN A 644 1.81 -45.40 68.76
C ASN A 644 3.29 -45.17 69.10
N TRP A 645 4.07 -44.85 68.09
CA TRP A 645 5.51 -44.98 68.16
C TRP A 645 6.11 -43.66 68.64
N VAL A 646 6.96 -43.78 69.65
CA VAL A 646 7.67 -42.66 70.25
C VAL A 646 9.12 -42.79 69.81
N PHE A 647 9.58 -41.90 68.92
CA PHE A 647 10.83 -42.06 68.19
C PHE A 647 11.68 -40.80 68.19
N ASP A 648 12.99 -41.00 67.98
CA ASP A 648 13.92 -39.94 67.65
C ASP A 648 14.05 -39.81 66.14
N ALA A 649 14.08 -38.57 65.65
CA ALA A 649 14.25 -38.28 64.23
C ALA A 649 15.49 -37.42 64.00
N THR A 650 16.25 -37.73 62.96
CA THR A 650 17.44 -36.97 62.56
C THR A 650 17.35 -36.64 61.06
N LEU A 651 17.58 -35.39 60.72
CA LEU A 651 17.71 -34.92 59.34
C LEU A 651 19.18 -34.87 58.94
N ASN A 652 19.54 -35.57 57.86
CA ASN A 652 20.87 -35.48 57.25
C ASN A 652 20.77 -34.79 55.89
N MET A 653 21.06 -33.49 55.86
CA MET A 653 21.03 -32.71 54.63
C MET A 653 22.08 -33.14 53.59
N GLY A 654 23.21 -33.72 54.02
CA GLY A 654 24.26 -34.19 53.11
C GLY A 654 23.90 -35.53 52.44
N ALA A 655 23.26 -36.44 53.19
CA ALA A 655 22.80 -37.72 52.68
C ALA A 655 21.38 -37.66 52.07
N LYS A 656 20.67 -36.53 52.26
CA LYS A 656 19.30 -36.29 51.80
C LYS A 656 18.29 -37.29 52.40
N THR A 657 18.48 -37.64 53.66
CA THR A 657 17.65 -38.62 54.36
C THR A 657 17.09 -38.08 55.68
N ILE A 658 15.87 -38.51 56.01
CA ILE A 658 15.33 -38.47 57.37
C ILE A 658 15.46 -39.87 57.94
N THR A 659 16.15 -39.99 59.07
CA THR A 659 16.27 -41.26 59.79
C THR A 659 15.44 -41.18 61.06
N VAL A 660 14.57 -42.16 61.25
CA VAL A 660 13.72 -42.30 62.43
C VAL A 660 14.08 -43.58 63.16
N THR A 661 14.23 -43.52 64.49
CA THR A 661 14.58 -44.68 65.30
C THR A 661 13.95 -44.64 66.70
N ASP A 662 13.52 -45.79 67.19
CA ASP A 662 13.08 -46.01 68.58
C ASP A 662 14.18 -46.70 69.44
N GLY A 663 15.38 -46.90 68.87
CA GLY A 663 16.49 -47.64 69.47
C GLY A 663 16.53 -49.15 69.15
N SER A 664 15.43 -49.74 68.68
CA SER A 664 15.32 -51.14 68.24
C SER A 664 15.14 -51.29 66.72
N HIS A 665 14.60 -50.27 66.07
CA HIS A 665 14.34 -50.21 64.65
C HIS A 665 14.85 -48.89 64.09
N THR A 666 15.31 -48.92 62.85
CA THR A 666 15.72 -47.72 62.11
C THR A 666 14.99 -47.68 60.78
N VAL A 667 14.31 -46.58 60.53
CA VAL A 667 13.59 -46.30 59.29
C VAL A 667 14.24 -45.11 58.59
N GLU A 668 14.69 -45.30 57.36
CA GLU A 668 15.26 -44.21 56.55
C GLU A 668 14.33 -43.84 55.41
N PHE A 669 14.00 -42.55 55.32
CA PHE A 669 13.24 -41.92 54.25
C PHE A 669 14.20 -41.09 53.39
N THR A 670 14.16 -41.26 52.06
CA THR A 670 14.94 -40.42 51.12
C THR A 670 14.10 -39.25 50.64
N LEU A 671 14.64 -38.04 50.70
CA LEU A 671 13.97 -36.81 50.25
C LEU A 671 14.18 -36.59 48.75
N ASN A 672 13.12 -36.16 48.04
CA ASN A 672 13.21 -35.81 46.63
C ASN A 672 13.94 -34.47 46.41
N GLU A 673 14.74 -34.39 45.35
CA GLU A 673 15.48 -33.21 44.94
C GLU A 673 14.59 -32.30 44.08
N VAL A 674 14.40 -31.05 44.50
CA VAL A 674 13.88 -29.98 43.62
C VAL A 674 15.11 -29.30 43.02
N GLY A 675 15.11 -29.06 41.70
CA GLY A 675 16.33 -28.70 40.94
C GLY A 675 17.21 -27.63 41.60
N GLY A 676 18.54 -27.78 41.45
CA GLY A 676 19.54 -26.82 41.97
C GLY A 676 20.10 -27.11 43.35
N GLY A 677 19.79 -28.26 43.96
CA GLY A 677 20.41 -28.73 45.21
C GLY A 677 19.96 -28.00 46.47
N LYS A 678 18.80 -27.32 46.45
CA LYS A 678 18.17 -26.69 47.62
C LYS A 678 16.85 -27.39 47.95
N PHE A 679 16.56 -27.55 49.24
CA PHE A 679 15.32 -28.14 49.76
C PHE A 679 14.55 -27.08 50.53
N TYR A 680 13.24 -26.96 50.28
CA TYR A 680 12.34 -26.15 51.08
C TYR A 680 11.44 -27.07 51.90
N ILE A 681 11.52 -26.95 53.22
CA ILE A 681 10.61 -27.58 54.16
C ILE A 681 9.78 -26.43 54.72
N PHE A 682 8.51 -26.35 54.33
CA PHE A 682 7.59 -25.32 54.80
C PHE A 682 6.76 -25.82 55.98
N ASP A 683 6.21 -24.87 56.74
CA ASP A 683 5.30 -25.10 57.86
C ASP A 683 4.07 -25.92 57.42
N ASN A 684 3.83 -27.08 58.03
CA ASN A 684 2.80 -28.07 57.64
C ASN A 684 2.96 -28.68 56.23
N GLY A 685 4.21 -28.82 55.76
CA GLY A 685 4.52 -29.45 54.49
C GLY A 685 4.44 -30.98 54.54
N VAL A 686 3.71 -31.58 53.61
CA VAL A 686 3.62 -33.05 53.46
C VAL A 686 4.72 -33.56 52.54
N LEU A 687 5.63 -34.39 53.07
CA LEU A 687 6.68 -35.06 52.30
C LEU A 687 6.21 -36.47 51.90
N ASN A 688 6.32 -36.78 50.60
CA ASN A 688 6.00 -38.10 50.07
C ASN A 688 7.21 -39.04 50.17
N ILE A 689 6.96 -40.25 50.69
CA ILE A 689 7.97 -41.27 50.91
C ILE A 689 8.26 -42.01 49.59
N THR A 690 9.49 -41.95 49.08
CA THR A 690 9.85 -42.63 47.81
C THR A 690 10.62 -43.94 47.99
N LYS A 691 11.36 -44.08 49.08
CA LYS A 691 12.05 -45.31 49.48
C LYS A 691 12.10 -45.42 50.99
N VAL A 692 11.76 -46.60 51.52
CA VAL A 692 11.86 -46.93 52.94
C VAL A 692 12.86 -48.05 53.13
N LYS A 693 13.82 -47.84 54.02
CA LYS A 693 14.67 -48.93 54.55
C LYS A 693 14.30 -49.20 55.99
N VAL A 694 13.92 -50.43 56.31
CA VAL A 694 13.74 -50.88 57.69
C VAL A 694 14.95 -51.70 58.09
N ASN A 695 15.70 -51.24 59.10
CA ASN A 695 16.94 -51.89 59.56
C ASN A 695 17.94 -52.16 58.43
N GLY A 696 18.02 -51.22 57.47
CA GLY A 696 18.93 -51.28 56.32
C GLY A 696 18.43 -52.10 55.12
N VAL A 697 17.22 -52.67 55.16
CA VAL A 697 16.62 -53.43 54.06
C VAL A 697 15.56 -52.59 53.36
N GLU A 698 15.69 -52.39 52.04
CA GLU A 698 14.69 -51.67 51.25
C GLU A 698 13.37 -52.47 51.19
N THR A 699 12.25 -51.77 51.42
CA THR A 699 10.92 -52.29 51.17
C THR A 699 10.25 -51.52 50.04
N THR A 700 9.49 -52.25 49.21
CA THR A 700 8.68 -51.69 48.12
C THR A 700 7.22 -51.46 48.54
N ASP A 701 6.86 -51.88 49.75
CA ASP A 701 5.48 -51.82 50.28
C ASP A 701 5.43 -50.83 51.44
N ALA A 702 5.70 -49.57 51.12
CA ALA A 702 5.57 -48.47 52.05
C ALA A 702 4.90 -47.25 51.40
N SER A 703 3.89 -46.71 52.07
CA SER A 703 3.13 -45.53 51.65
C SER A 703 2.76 -44.69 52.87
N GLY A 704 2.62 -43.38 52.69
CA GLY A 704 2.26 -42.49 53.79
C GLY A 704 2.86 -41.10 53.66
N THR A 705 2.61 -40.30 54.70
CA THR A 705 2.97 -38.89 54.76
C THR A 705 3.87 -38.62 55.95
N VAL A 706 4.74 -37.63 55.77
CA VAL A 706 5.54 -37.04 56.86
C VAL A 706 5.18 -35.57 56.92
N ASP A 707 4.72 -35.11 58.08
CA ASP A 707 4.33 -33.71 58.32
C ASP A 707 5.27 -33.06 59.35
N MET A 708 5.50 -31.76 59.23
CA MET A 708 6.33 -30.98 60.15
C MET A 708 5.49 -29.90 60.83
N SER A 709 5.33 -30.05 62.14
CA SER A 709 4.43 -29.18 62.94
C SER A 709 5.03 -27.81 63.24
N SER A 710 4.17 -26.79 63.23
CA SER A 710 4.50 -25.34 63.23
C SER A 710 4.83 -24.70 64.58
N ASN A 711 5.42 -25.45 65.51
CA ASN A 711 5.90 -24.87 66.76
C ASN A 711 7.37 -24.44 66.61
N SER A 712 7.86 -23.54 67.48
CA SER A 712 9.21 -22.93 67.47
C SER A 712 10.39 -23.93 67.57
N SER A 713 10.10 -25.23 67.44
CA SER A 713 11.02 -26.34 67.33
C SER A 713 10.30 -27.38 66.46
N TYR A 714 10.76 -27.62 65.22
CA TYR A 714 10.03 -28.43 64.23
C TYR A 714 9.98 -29.92 64.63
N TYR A 715 8.81 -30.47 64.92
CA TYR A 715 8.65 -31.91 65.20
C TYR A 715 8.13 -32.65 63.97
N ILE A 716 8.60 -33.88 63.76
CA ILE A 716 8.16 -34.75 62.68
C ILE A 716 6.97 -35.59 63.15
N VAL A 717 5.88 -35.55 62.39
CA VAL A 717 4.72 -36.43 62.53
C VAL A 717 4.73 -37.44 61.39
N LEU A 718 4.64 -38.72 61.72
CA LEU A 718 4.56 -39.82 60.76
C LEU A 718 3.15 -40.38 60.74
N ASP A 719 2.65 -40.64 59.53
CA ASP A 719 1.47 -41.45 59.26
C ASP A 719 1.75 -42.32 58.03
N CYS A 720 2.18 -43.56 58.24
CA CYS A 720 2.62 -44.43 57.14
C CYS A 720 2.36 -45.91 57.38
N TYR A 721 2.22 -46.66 56.29
CA TYR A 721 2.17 -48.11 56.27
C TYR A 721 3.52 -48.65 55.81
N ILE A 722 4.06 -49.65 56.52
CA ILE A 722 5.33 -50.29 56.15
C ILE A 722 5.12 -51.81 56.27
N ASN A 723 5.28 -52.54 55.16
CA ASN A 723 5.06 -53.98 55.07
C ASN A 723 3.69 -54.42 55.63
N GLY A 724 2.64 -53.62 55.38
CA GLY A 724 1.27 -53.87 55.85
C GLY A 724 0.97 -53.48 57.30
N VAL A 725 1.93 -52.91 58.05
CA VAL A 725 1.72 -52.42 59.43
C VAL A 725 1.59 -50.89 59.42
N HIS A 726 0.59 -50.35 60.12
CA HIS A 726 0.33 -48.91 60.23
C HIS A 726 1.11 -48.29 61.38
N TYR A 727 1.93 -47.29 61.07
CA TYR A 727 2.74 -46.53 62.01
C TYR A 727 2.26 -45.09 62.06
N THR A 728 1.93 -44.64 63.26
CA THR A 728 1.62 -43.23 63.54
C THR A 728 2.40 -42.76 64.76
N GLY A 729 2.85 -41.52 64.76
CA GLY A 729 3.54 -40.95 65.92
C GLY A 729 4.22 -39.62 65.66
N THR A 730 4.76 -39.01 66.72
CA THR A 730 5.46 -37.74 66.66
C THR A 730 6.85 -37.88 67.26
N SER A 731 7.84 -37.22 66.68
CA SER A 731 9.20 -37.24 67.19
C SER A 731 9.28 -36.69 68.61
N ASN A 732 10.12 -37.29 69.44
CA ASN A 732 10.39 -36.79 70.80
C ASN A 732 11.22 -35.53 70.83
N ASN A 733 12.05 -35.37 69.81
CA ASN A 733 12.98 -34.28 69.68
C ASN A 733 12.58 -33.43 68.46
N PRO A 734 12.74 -32.10 68.55
CA PRO A 734 12.64 -31.25 67.39
C PRO A 734 13.83 -31.49 66.47
N VAL A 735 13.56 -31.49 65.18
CA VAL A 735 14.56 -31.60 64.11
C VAL A 735 15.03 -30.18 63.79
N VAL A 736 16.33 -29.95 63.96
CA VAL A 736 16.98 -28.63 63.74
C VAL A 736 17.39 -28.48 62.29
#